data_AF-A0A7C4A0T1-F1
#
_entry.id   AF-A0A7C4A0T1-F1
#
_cell.length_a   1.000
_cell.length_b   1.000
_cell.length_c   1.000
_cell.angle_alpha   90.00
_cell.angle_beta   90.00
_cell.angle_gamma   90.00
#
_symmetry.space_group_name_H-M   'P 1'
#
loop_
_entity.id
_entity.type
_entity.pdbx_description
1 polymer ?
#
loop_
_entity_poly.entity_id
_entity_poly.type
_entity_poly.pdbx_seq_one_letter_code
_entity_poly.pdbx_strand_id
1 'polypeptide(L)'
;GIGLLTFVASNIMGLAQHNDRRLLGYSSIAQVGLVLAIIGQREVLGGSYLFIAGGILLAHAVAKAGLFWMSGMFEARDLKDWTVLRQKPLMVGIFITFIAMLTGLPPFPGFYAKWELVHGLIAHNQFWLVAVILFGALIEVTYLMRWFGYVIKRDEPRYVEDTPFHKELVVVLAAAAGWVLAYVWGEMSAYRNLLSLAGDNLLVVLPLMFALLFFVIDGLPARIKNIIAIAGMVAYFVASYSSYDPLQLIFGSIILLGGAVIMLASFHAEGRRTGFYPSAMLMYAGLALLIIAENSFAFFAAWEMLTIGSYFLILRGKASEPHALSYIIFSLGGAFAILSGFALAAHGQAPFEIAWLADVREDVAPYVFILLAVGFMTKTAAIGLHIWLPGAHAEAETDVSPMVSGVLLKAGLFGLFTLLMTMGRQHLGPVDLTLVLLWTGALTALLGNIMSAFQEDAKRLLAYSSIGQMGYALFGLALMNKLGWLMALLFVINHYIYKSMLFLSVGGVAKRTGTRAMYKMGGLIALMPLSFIAVMIGIIAMSGVPPLSGYGGRWIFYNAIMSAEHRLPMILIFLSGPIGFLYLFRLVHTIFLGQLKDEHRRLKEAPFWIILPQMIYVVFLLGFAVVPGLALRRVDAYLTRFFPNEFGLDWTGPAITSEYGYWAPVSIMIVISVIFCVVLGWMIFLNRNAQKVKQFNIVYSAERPYRPETTHFAWNFYAPYRKALGFMVQPFVTNFWNGIATALHNLGDFSRRIYTGNGQTYAFQMLIFVVMAYLVSRGMI
;
A
#
# COMPACT_ATOMS: atom_id res chain seq x y z
N GLY A 1 17.56 19.02 -24.07
CA GLY A 1 17.78 20.23 -23.26
C GLY A 1 16.49 21.00 -23.05
N ILE A 2 16.14 21.88 -24.00
CA ILE A 2 14.98 22.79 -23.91
C ILE A 2 13.68 22.07 -23.53
N GLY A 3 13.31 20.98 -24.24
CA GLY A 3 12.08 20.24 -23.94
C GLY A 3 11.98 19.71 -22.51
N LEU A 4 13.08 19.22 -21.93
CA LEU A 4 13.11 18.72 -20.54
C LEU A 4 12.93 19.84 -19.53
N LEU A 5 13.61 20.97 -19.76
CA LEU A 5 13.47 22.16 -18.92
C LEU A 5 12.01 22.63 -18.95
N THR A 6 11.40 22.70 -20.14
CA THR A 6 9.99 23.04 -20.32
C THR A 6 9.09 22.05 -19.58
N PHE A 7 9.34 20.74 -19.68
CA PHE A 7 8.56 19.70 -19.01
C PHE A 7 8.58 19.87 -17.48
N VAL A 8 9.76 19.93 -16.88
CA VAL A 8 9.91 19.98 -15.42
C VAL A 8 9.46 21.33 -14.86
N ALA A 9 9.88 22.45 -15.46
CA ALA A 9 9.52 23.78 -14.99
C ALA A 9 8.01 24.00 -15.04
N SER A 10 7.35 23.57 -16.11
CA SER A 10 5.89 23.72 -16.25
C SER A 10 5.14 22.85 -15.26
N ASN A 11 5.61 21.62 -14.99
CA ASN A 11 5.02 20.78 -13.94
C ASN A 11 5.18 21.37 -12.54
N ILE A 12 6.34 21.95 -12.22
CA ILE A 12 6.58 22.68 -10.97
C ILE A 12 5.65 23.89 -10.84
N MET A 13 5.46 24.67 -11.90
CA MET A 13 4.50 25.79 -11.90
C MET A 13 3.05 25.32 -11.79
N GLY A 14 2.72 24.18 -12.39
CA GLY A 14 1.42 23.51 -12.30
C GLY A 14 1.06 23.12 -10.87
N LEU A 15 2.04 22.70 -10.07
CA LEU A 15 1.85 22.32 -8.66
C LEU A 15 1.27 23.46 -7.81
N ALA A 16 1.59 24.72 -8.13
CA ALA A 16 1.11 25.91 -7.43
C ALA A 16 -0.26 26.42 -7.94
N GLN A 17 -0.84 25.82 -8.98
CA GLN A 17 -2.10 26.30 -9.55
C GLN A 17 -3.32 25.81 -8.79
N HIS A 18 -4.26 26.74 -8.58
CA HIS A 18 -5.61 26.49 -8.09
C HIS A 18 -6.69 26.76 -9.15
N ASN A 19 -6.30 27.35 -10.28
CA ASN A 19 -7.20 27.60 -11.40
C ASN A 19 -7.10 26.42 -12.39
N ASP A 20 -8.24 25.82 -12.73
CA ASP A 20 -8.34 24.66 -13.62
C ASP A 20 -7.69 24.91 -15.00
N ARG A 21 -8.04 25.99 -15.69
CA ARG A 21 -7.52 26.31 -17.03
C ARG A 21 -6.03 26.64 -17.00
N ARG A 22 -5.54 27.33 -15.97
CA ARG A 22 -4.10 27.59 -15.80
C ARG A 22 -3.35 26.29 -15.54
N LEU A 23 -3.86 25.44 -14.65
CA LEU A 23 -3.27 24.12 -14.36
C LEU A 23 -3.21 23.28 -15.65
N LEU A 24 -4.30 23.22 -16.40
CA LEU A 24 -4.35 22.52 -17.68
C LEU A 24 -3.36 23.11 -18.69
N GLY A 25 -3.24 24.44 -18.76
CA GLY A 25 -2.28 25.13 -19.63
C GLY A 25 -0.84 24.76 -19.31
N TYR A 26 -0.42 24.81 -18.04
CA TYR A 26 0.93 24.40 -17.64
C TYR A 26 1.21 22.92 -17.92
N SER A 27 0.25 22.04 -17.64
CA SER A 27 0.40 20.62 -17.97
C SER A 27 0.49 20.39 -19.48
N SER A 28 -0.25 21.13 -20.32
CA SER A 28 -0.09 21.07 -21.79
C SER A 28 1.30 21.52 -22.23
N ILE A 29 1.83 22.62 -21.68
CA ILE A 29 3.20 23.09 -21.98
C ILE A 29 4.22 22.04 -21.54
N ALA A 30 4.04 21.44 -20.36
CA ALA A 30 4.91 20.40 -19.86
C ALA A 30 4.99 19.25 -20.88
N GLN A 31 3.84 18.77 -21.33
CA GLN A 31 3.72 17.60 -22.19
C GLN A 31 4.24 17.85 -23.60
N VAL A 32 4.05 19.05 -24.16
CA VAL A 32 4.75 19.46 -25.38
C VAL A 32 6.27 19.47 -25.17
N GLY A 33 6.74 19.94 -24.01
CA GLY A 33 8.15 19.85 -23.62
C GLY A 33 8.68 18.41 -23.59
N LEU A 34 7.92 17.47 -23.03
CA LEU A 34 8.26 16.05 -23.01
C LEU A 34 8.33 15.47 -24.42
N VAL A 35 7.33 15.75 -25.27
CA VAL A 35 7.32 15.33 -26.68
C VAL A 35 8.53 15.89 -27.43
N LEU A 36 8.89 17.16 -27.24
CA LEU A 36 10.08 17.76 -27.82
C LEU A 36 11.37 17.09 -27.31
N ALA A 37 11.42 16.71 -26.04
CA ALA A 37 12.55 15.96 -25.49
C ALA A 37 12.68 14.58 -26.16
N ILE A 38 11.58 13.88 -26.38
CA ILE A 38 11.54 12.56 -27.05
C ILE A 38 11.95 12.68 -28.52
N ILE A 39 11.42 13.67 -29.25
CA ILE A 39 11.82 13.94 -30.64
C ILE A 39 13.30 14.29 -30.72
N GLY A 40 13.82 15.06 -29.75
CA GLY A 40 15.24 15.35 -29.63
C GLY A 40 16.12 14.12 -29.34
N GLN A 41 15.51 13.01 -28.92
CA GLN A 41 16.17 11.71 -28.72
C GLN A 41 15.86 10.72 -29.85
N ARG A 42 15.41 11.18 -31.03
CA ARG A 42 15.08 10.30 -32.18
C ARG A 42 16.21 9.35 -32.58
N GLU A 43 17.47 9.79 -32.47
CA GLU A 43 18.64 9.00 -32.86
C GLU A 43 18.90 7.88 -31.84
N VAL A 44 18.54 8.12 -30.59
CA VAL A 44 18.65 7.15 -29.49
C VAL A 44 17.48 6.17 -29.51
N LEU A 45 16.26 6.67 -29.72
CA LEU A 45 15.04 5.87 -29.63
C LEU A 45 14.69 5.11 -30.93
N GLY A 46 15.38 5.39 -32.04
CA GLY A 46 15.12 4.75 -33.33
C GLY A 46 13.65 4.84 -33.75
N GLY A 47 13.11 3.84 -34.44
CA GLY A 47 11.70 3.85 -34.87
C GLY A 47 10.67 3.99 -33.74
N SER A 48 11.03 3.63 -32.51
CA SER A 48 10.14 3.70 -31.34
C SER A 48 9.80 5.13 -30.92
N TYR A 49 10.57 6.15 -31.34
CA TYR A 49 10.28 7.54 -30.97
C TYR A 49 8.88 7.98 -31.40
N LEU A 50 8.38 7.50 -32.56
CA LEU A 50 7.04 7.84 -33.06
C LEU A 50 5.94 7.21 -32.21
N PHE A 51 6.11 5.96 -31.81
CA PHE A 51 5.19 5.28 -30.91
C PHE A 51 5.11 5.99 -29.56
N ILE A 52 6.26 6.38 -29.00
CA ILE A 52 6.35 7.05 -27.70
C ILE A 52 5.77 8.47 -27.78
N ALA A 53 6.28 9.30 -28.70
CA ALA A 53 5.86 10.68 -28.85
C ALA A 53 4.38 10.77 -29.26
N GLY A 54 3.94 9.91 -30.18
CA GLY A 54 2.55 9.83 -30.61
C GLY A 54 1.62 9.41 -29.47
N GLY A 55 2.02 8.42 -28.66
CA GLY A 55 1.20 7.92 -27.55
C GLY A 55 1.00 8.98 -26.49
N ILE A 56 2.08 9.68 -26.12
CA ILE A 56 2.01 10.80 -25.18
C ILE A 56 1.19 11.94 -25.81
N LEU A 57 1.50 12.37 -27.02
CA LEU A 57 0.82 13.51 -27.66
C LEU A 57 -0.69 13.29 -27.82
N LEU A 58 -1.10 12.14 -28.36
CA LEU A 58 -2.52 11.85 -28.63
C LEU A 58 -3.30 11.63 -27.35
N ALA A 59 -2.76 10.88 -26.38
CA ALA A 59 -3.42 10.71 -25.08
C ALA A 59 -3.63 12.07 -24.39
N HIS A 60 -2.61 12.93 -24.42
CA HIS A 60 -2.71 14.26 -23.83
C HIS A 60 -3.65 15.17 -24.60
N ALA A 61 -3.61 15.17 -25.94
CA ALA A 61 -4.50 15.98 -26.76
C ALA A 61 -5.97 15.64 -26.48
N VAL A 62 -6.31 14.35 -26.46
CA VAL A 62 -7.67 13.88 -26.19
C VAL A 62 -8.09 14.21 -24.75
N ALA A 63 -7.24 13.89 -23.76
CA ALA A 63 -7.57 14.13 -22.36
C ALA A 63 -7.68 15.63 -22.04
N LYS A 64 -6.80 16.48 -22.58
CA LYS A 64 -6.85 17.93 -22.38
C LYS A 64 -8.03 18.55 -23.09
N ALA A 65 -8.32 18.16 -24.33
CA ALA A 65 -9.52 18.63 -25.02
C ALA A 65 -10.77 18.32 -24.18
N GLY A 66 -10.90 17.07 -23.71
CA GLY A 66 -11.99 16.67 -22.83
C GLY A 66 -12.07 17.48 -21.54
N LEU A 67 -10.95 17.71 -20.85
CA LEU A 67 -10.89 18.51 -19.62
C LEU A 67 -11.18 20.00 -19.83
N PHE A 68 -10.76 20.59 -20.94
CA PHE A 68 -11.10 21.98 -21.27
C PHE A 68 -12.59 22.14 -21.60
N TRP A 69 -13.17 21.17 -22.32
CA TRP A 69 -14.62 21.14 -22.56
C TRP A 69 -15.39 20.97 -21.25
N MET A 70 -14.92 20.09 -20.36
CA MET A 70 -15.49 19.89 -19.03
C MET A 70 -15.37 21.14 -18.14
N SER A 71 -14.23 21.85 -18.18
CA SER A 71 -14.06 23.17 -17.56
C SER A 71 -15.07 24.19 -18.09
N GLY A 72 -15.36 24.16 -19.39
CA GLY A 72 -16.33 25.03 -20.05
C GLY A 72 -17.80 24.69 -19.76
N MET A 73 -18.07 23.61 -19.02
CA MET A 73 -19.43 23.27 -18.58
C MET A 73 -19.90 24.10 -17.39
N PHE A 74 -18.99 24.66 -16.59
CA PHE A 74 -19.33 25.42 -15.37
C PHE A 74 -18.59 26.77 -15.35
N GLU A 75 -19.19 27.79 -14.73
CA GLU A 75 -18.57 29.13 -14.63
C GLU A 75 -17.33 29.16 -13.72
N ALA A 76 -17.34 28.30 -12.68
CA ALA A 76 -16.30 28.24 -11.68
C ALA A 76 -14.93 27.81 -12.24
N ARG A 77 -13.86 28.30 -11.60
CA ARG A 77 -12.48 28.11 -12.07
C ARG A 77 -11.55 27.55 -11.00
N ASP A 78 -11.96 27.50 -9.73
CA ASP A 78 -11.14 26.86 -8.70
C ASP A 78 -11.26 25.33 -8.82
N LEU A 79 -10.15 24.62 -8.58
CA LEU A 79 -10.13 23.16 -8.58
C LEU A 79 -11.16 22.54 -7.61
N LYS A 80 -11.48 23.24 -6.51
CA LYS A 80 -12.45 22.78 -5.51
C LYS A 80 -13.90 22.85 -6.00
N ASP A 81 -14.19 23.74 -6.94
CA ASP A 81 -15.56 23.95 -7.45
C ASP A 81 -16.00 22.82 -8.40
N TRP A 82 -15.04 22.05 -8.93
CA TRP A 82 -15.28 20.86 -9.75
C TRP A 82 -15.97 19.72 -8.99
N THR A 83 -16.18 19.85 -7.68
CA THR A 83 -17.03 18.96 -6.87
C THR A 83 -18.46 18.84 -7.41
N VAL A 84 -18.94 19.81 -8.21
CA VAL A 84 -20.22 19.73 -8.94
C VAL A 84 -20.33 18.48 -9.83
N LEU A 85 -19.19 17.95 -10.32
CA LEU A 85 -19.17 16.73 -11.13
C LEU A 85 -19.76 15.52 -10.40
N ARG A 86 -19.70 15.49 -9.07
CA ARG A 86 -20.24 14.36 -8.28
C ARG A 86 -21.75 14.16 -8.44
N GLN A 87 -22.46 15.18 -8.89
CA GLN A 87 -23.90 15.09 -9.18
C GLN A 87 -24.18 14.26 -10.45
N LYS A 88 -23.19 14.11 -11.34
CA LYS A 88 -23.27 13.31 -12.57
C LYS A 88 -22.23 12.19 -12.54
N PRO A 89 -22.56 10.97 -12.06
CA PRO A 89 -21.61 9.87 -11.90
C PRO A 89 -20.82 9.53 -13.18
N LEU A 90 -21.46 9.63 -14.35
CA LEU A 90 -20.80 9.44 -15.65
C LEU A 90 -19.66 10.44 -15.86
N MET A 91 -19.86 11.71 -15.50
CA MET A 91 -18.85 12.76 -15.64
C MET A 91 -17.67 12.53 -14.70
N VAL A 92 -17.90 12.00 -13.49
CA VAL A 92 -16.80 11.57 -12.60
C VAL A 92 -15.98 10.45 -13.25
N GLY A 93 -16.63 9.45 -13.86
CA GLY A 93 -15.94 8.37 -14.57
C GLY A 93 -15.12 8.86 -15.77
N ILE A 94 -15.65 9.80 -16.53
CA ILE A 94 -14.94 10.44 -17.65
C ILE A 94 -13.76 11.28 -17.14
N PHE A 95 -13.96 12.04 -16.07
CA PHE A 95 -12.88 12.79 -15.43
C PHE A 95 -11.75 11.86 -14.96
N ILE A 96 -12.08 10.73 -14.32
CA ILE A 96 -11.12 9.69 -13.93
C ILE A 96 -10.36 9.16 -15.15
N THR A 97 -11.06 8.91 -16.25
CA THR A 97 -10.46 8.45 -17.52
C THR A 97 -9.40 9.45 -18.00
N PHE A 98 -9.71 10.75 -18.04
CA PHE A 98 -8.75 11.77 -18.45
C PHE A 98 -7.56 11.90 -17.49
N ILE A 99 -7.80 11.85 -16.17
CA ILE A 99 -6.72 11.88 -15.19
C ILE A 99 -5.81 10.66 -15.37
N ALA A 100 -6.36 9.46 -15.61
CA ALA A 100 -5.60 8.25 -15.86
C ALA A 100 -4.79 8.31 -17.16
N MET A 101 -5.35 8.90 -18.23
CA MET A 101 -4.63 9.16 -19.48
C MET A 101 -3.42 10.09 -19.27
N LEU A 102 -3.62 11.22 -18.58
CA LEU A 102 -2.56 12.20 -18.32
C LEU A 102 -1.45 11.65 -17.40
N THR A 103 -1.81 10.80 -16.44
CA THR A 103 -0.84 10.20 -15.52
C THR A 103 -0.14 8.95 -16.07
N GLY A 104 -0.53 8.49 -17.27
CA GLY A 104 0.05 7.31 -17.90
C GLY A 104 -0.18 6.04 -17.09
N LEU A 105 -1.40 5.88 -16.56
CA LEU A 105 -1.85 4.66 -15.89
C LEU A 105 -2.36 3.63 -16.92
N PRO A 106 -2.19 2.32 -16.69
CA PRO A 106 -2.72 1.30 -17.58
C PRO A 106 -4.26 1.39 -17.66
N PRO A 107 -4.89 1.16 -18.83
CA PRO A 107 -4.30 0.70 -20.11
C PRO A 107 -4.01 1.83 -21.11
N PHE A 108 -3.86 3.09 -20.70
CA PHE A 108 -3.81 4.22 -21.64
C PHE A 108 -2.46 4.34 -22.36
N PRO A 109 -2.40 4.99 -23.54
CA PRO A 109 -1.17 5.09 -24.34
C PRO A 109 0.06 5.59 -23.57
N GLY A 110 -0.13 6.52 -22.64
CA GLY A 110 0.93 7.04 -21.78
C GLY A 110 1.62 5.97 -20.92
N PHE A 111 0.94 4.88 -20.57
CA PHE A 111 1.53 3.75 -19.85
C PHE A 111 2.56 3.01 -20.72
N TYR A 112 2.17 2.58 -21.92
CA TYR A 112 3.06 1.89 -22.86
C TYR A 112 4.18 2.81 -23.36
N ALA A 113 3.86 4.07 -23.66
CA ALA A 113 4.86 5.05 -24.09
C ALA A 113 5.91 5.32 -22.99
N LYS A 114 5.50 5.42 -21.72
CA LYS A 114 6.41 5.54 -20.57
C LYS A 114 7.30 4.31 -20.43
N TRP A 115 6.73 3.11 -20.60
CA TRP A 115 7.49 1.86 -20.56
C TRP A 115 8.60 1.83 -21.61
N GLU A 116 8.23 2.04 -22.89
CA GLU A 116 9.17 2.05 -24.02
C GLU A 116 10.21 3.18 -23.91
N LEU A 117 9.79 4.36 -23.45
CA LEU A 117 10.69 5.50 -23.27
C LEU A 117 11.79 5.20 -22.25
N VAL A 118 11.43 4.64 -21.09
CA VAL A 118 12.41 4.35 -20.05
C VAL A 118 13.35 3.24 -20.50
N HIS A 119 12.85 2.16 -21.12
CA HIS A 119 13.69 1.08 -21.63
C HIS A 119 14.63 1.56 -22.74
N GLY A 120 14.12 2.34 -23.71
CA GLY A 120 14.93 2.88 -24.80
C GLY A 120 16.02 3.83 -24.33
N LEU A 121 15.72 4.75 -23.41
CA LEU A 121 16.73 5.66 -22.87
C LEU A 121 17.80 4.93 -22.04
N ILE A 122 17.40 3.96 -21.21
CA ILE A 122 18.33 3.19 -20.39
C ILE A 122 19.23 2.29 -21.23
N ALA A 123 18.71 1.67 -22.30
CA ALA A 123 19.51 0.86 -23.22
C ALA A 123 20.68 1.64 -23.85
N HIS A 124 20.56 2.96 -23.93
CA HIS A 124 21.58 3.88 -24.43
C HIS A 124 22.24 4.72 -23.32
N ASN A 125 22.23 4.25 -22.07
CA ASN A 125 22.88 4.86 -20.91
C ASN A 125 22.44 6.30 -20.58
N GLN A 126 21.23 6.70 -20.98
CA GLN A 126 20.67 8.03 -20.71
C GLN A 126 19.98 8.11 -19.33
N PHE A 127 20.65 7.67 -18.27
CA PHE A 127 20.06 7.53 -16.93
C PHE A 127 19.54 8.86 -16.36
N TRP A 128 20.28 9.95 -16.58
CA TRP A 128 19.92 11.27 -16.08
C TRP A 128 18.61 11.78 -16.71
N LEU A 129 18.38 11.48 -18.01
CA LEU A 129 17.14 11.83 -18.70
C LEU A 129 15.95 11.13 -18.06
N VAL A 130 16.08 9.84 -17.79
CA VAL A 130 15.05 9.03 -17.15
C VAL A 130 14.70 9.58 -15.77
N ALA A 131 15.70 9.90 -14.95
CA ALA A 131 15.48 10.47 -13.62
C ALA A 131 14.69 11.78 -13.68
N VAL A 132 15.06 12.69 -14.59
CA VAL A 132 14.39 13.99 -14.79
C VAL A 132 12.96 13.82 -15.31
N ILE A 133 12.74 12.91 -16.26
CA ILE A 133 11.42 12.62 -16.85
C ILE A 133 10.49 12.01 -15.79
N LEU A 134 10.95 11.00 -15.04
CA LEU A 134 10.14 10.35 -14.01
C LEU A 134 9.85 11.30 -12.83
N PHE A 135 10.79 12.17 -12.49
CA PHE A 135 10.57 13.22 -11.49
C PHE A 135 9.50 14.22 -11.94
N GLY A 136 9.58 14.73 -13.17
CA GLY A 136 8.56 15.62 -13.73
C GLY A 136 7.19 14.95 -13.81
N ALA A 137 7.13 13.67 -14.21
CA ALA A 137 5.89 12.89 -14.24
C ALA A 137 5.29 12.70 -12.83
N LEU A 138 6.11 12.53 -11.80
CA LEU A 138 5.65 12.41 -10.42
C LEU A 138 5.02 13.73 -9.90
N ILE A 139 5.59 14.88 -10.29
CA ILE A 139 4.99 16.19 -9.97
C ILE A 139 3.64 16.36 -10.68
N GLU A 140 3.54 15.93 -11.94
CA GLU A 140 2.29 15.95 -12.68
C GLU A 140 1.19 15.12 -12.02
N VAL A 141 1.50 13.87 -11.70
CA VAL A 141 0.62 13.00 -10.91
C VAL A 141 0.17 13.71 -9.63
N THR A 142 1.08 14.39 -8.93
CA THR A 142 0.78 15.02 -7.65
C THR A 142 -0.34 16.05 -7.77
N TYR A 143 -0.27 17.00 -8.71
CA TYR A 143 -1.33 18.01 -8.83
C TYR A 143 -2.61 17.46 -9.48
N LEU A 144 -2.52 16.48 -10.38
CA LEU A 144 -3.69 15.84 -11.00
C LEU A 144 -4.46 14.98 -10.00
N MET A 145 -3.76 14.19 -9.18
CA MET A 145 -4.39 13.36 -8.14
C MET A 145 -4.92 14.21 -6.98
N ARG A 146 -4.25 15.34 -6.65
CA ARG A 146 -4.78 16.33 -5.71
C ARG A 146 -6.09 16.94 -6.21
N TRP A 147 -6.12 17.35 -7.48
CA TRP A 147 -7.34 17.87 -8.10
C TRP A 147 -8.46 16.83 -8.08
N PHE A 148 -8.15 15.58 -8.44
CA PHE A 148 -9.11 14.48 -8.33
C PHE A 148 -9.61 14.26 -6.90
N GLY A 149 -8.72 14.26 -5.91
CA GLY A 149 -9.08 14.20 -4.50
C GLY A 149 -10.04 15.32 -4.08
N TYR A 150 -9.84 16.55 -4.56
CA TYR A 150 -10.74 17.66 -4.29
C TYR A 150 -12.14 17.41 -4.83
N VAL A 151 -12.26 17.00 -6.09
CA VAL A 151 -13.56 16.69 -6.73
C VAL A 151 -14.32 15.64 -5.94
N ILE A 152 -13.65 14.61 -5.43
CA ILE A 152 -14.30 13.52 -4.70
C ILE A 152 -14.62 13.88 -3.25
N LYS A 153 -13.84 14.74 -2.58
CA LYS A 153 -13.87 14.88 -1.11
C LYS A 153 -14.20 16.25 -0.54
N ARG A 154 -14.02 17.33 -1.27
CA ARG A 154 -14.36 18.67 -0.75
C ARG A 154 -15.88 18.86 -0.73
N ASP A 155 -16.37 19.91 -0.10
CA ASP A 155 -17.82 20.15 -0.01
C ASP A 155 -18.40 20.55 -1.38
N GLU A 156 -19.64 20.15 -1.67
CA GLU A 156 -20.33 20.55 -2.90
C GLU A 156 -20.72 22.03 -2.86
N PRO A 157 -20.52 22.80 -3.96
CA PRO A 157 -21.10 24.12 -4.08
C PRO A 157 -22.63 24.04 -4.09
N ARG A 158 -23.28 25.09 -3.57
CA ARG A 158 -24.75 25.14 -3.42
C ARG A 158 -25.53 25.34 -4.72
N TYR A 159 -24.86 25.50 -5.86
CA TYR A 159 -25.50 25.82 -7.14
C TYR A 159 -25.24 24.74 -8.19
N VAL A 160 -26.29 24.42 -8.96
CA VAL A 160 -26.27 23.45 -10.05
C VAL A 160 -26.59 24.21 -11.32
N GLU A 161 -25.59 24.33 -12.22
CA GLU A 161 -25.84 24.81 -13.58
C GLU A 161 -26.26 23.64 -14.45
N ASP A 162 -27.37 23.81 -15.17
CA ASP A 162 -27.81 22.83 -16.15
C ASP A 162 -26.89 22.89 -17.37
N THR A 163 -26.20 21.79 -17.67
CA THR A 163 -25.18 21.76 -18.71
C THR A 163 -25.78 21.31 -20.03
N PRO A 164 -25.60 22.07 -21.13
CA PRO A 164 -26.15 21.68 -22.42
C PRO A 164 -25.66 20.30 -22.88
N PHE A 165 -26.59 19.47 -23.38
CA PHE A 165 -26.31 18.10 -23.85
C PHE A 165 -25.14 18.02 -24.85
N HIS A 166 -25.03 19.00 -25.75
CA HIS A 166 -23.94 19.02 -26.74
C HIS A 166 -22.55 19.12 -26.09
N LYS A 167 -22.39 19.85 -24.98
CA LYS A 167 -21.11 19.93 -24.25
C LYS A 167 -20.76 18.60 -23.60
N GLU A 168 -21.76 17.92 -23.03
CA GLU A 168 -21.60 16.57 -22.46
C GLU A 168 -21.22 15.55 -23.53
N LEU A 169 -21.88 15.60 -24.68
CA LEU A 169 -21.61 14.70 -25.80
C LEU A 169 -20.16 14.80 -26.27
N VAL A 170 -19.61 16.01 -26.39
CA VAL A 170 -18.20 16.21 -26.76
C VAL A 170 -17.25 15.58 -25.74
N VAL A 171 -17.54 15.73 -24.45
CA VAL A 171 -16.75 15.14 -23.36
C VAL A 171 -16.82 13.60 -23.38
N VAL A 172 -18.01 13.03 -23.64
CA VAL A 172 -18.20 11.58 -23.79
C VAL A 172 -17.43 11.04 -25.00
N LEU A 173 -17.51 11.72 -26.15
CA LEU A 173 -16.78 11.33 -27.36
C LEU A 173 -15.26 11.40 -27.17
N ALA A 174 -14.77 12.42 -26.46
CA ALA A 174 -13.34 12.50 -26.10
C ALA A 174 -12.92 11.33 -25.20
N ALA A 175 -13.74 10.95 -24.20
CA ALA A 175 -13.45 9.78 -23.38
C ALA A 175 -13.44 8.49 -24.19
N ALA A 176 -14.43 8.30 -25.08
CA ALA A 176 -14.49 7.15 -25.98
C ALA A 176 -13.26 7.07 -26.89
N ALA A 177 -12.83 8.19 -27.48
CA ALA A 177 -11.59 8.28 -28.24
C ALA A 177 -10.36 7.88 -27.39
N GLY A 178 -10.32 8.28 -26.12
CA GLY A 178 -9.27 7.87 -25.19
C GLY A 178 -9.20 6.36 -24.96
N TRP A 179 -10.34 5.69 -24.85
CA TRP A 179 -10.40 4.22 -24.74
C TRP A 179 -10.06 3.51 -26.06
N VAL A 180 -10.46 4.07 -27.21
CA VAL A 180 -10.01 3.57 -28.52
C VAL A 180 -8.49 3.68 -28.64
N LEU A 181 -7.91 4.81 -28.24
CA LEU A 181 -6.46 4.98 -28.21
C LEU A 181 -5.79 3.95 -27.27
N ALA A 182 -6.37 3.67 -26.10
CA ALA A 182 -5.85 2.65 -25.19
C ALA A 182 -5.77 1.27 -25.85
N TYR A 183 -6.82 0.87 -26.59
CA TYR A 183 -6.83 -0.37 -27.35
C TYR A 183 -5.76 -0.36 -28.46
N VAL A 184 -5.75 0.68 -29.31
CA VAL A 184 -4.82 0.79 -30.45
C VAL A 184 -3.36 0.78 -29.99
N TRP A 185 -3.01 1.56 -28.97
CA TRP A 185 -1.63 1.58 -28.44
C TRP A 185 -1.24 0.28 -27.76
N GLY A 186 -2.19 -0.39 -27.11
CA GLY A 186 -1.96 -1.72 -26.56
C GLY A 186 -1.64 -2.74 -27.64
N GLU A 187 -2.41 -2.76 -28.74
CA GLU A 187 -2.15 -3.65 -29.89
C GLU A 187 -0.84 -3.33 -30.60
N MET A 188 -0.48 -2.05 -30.71
CA MET A 188 0.78 -1.62 -31.33
C MET A 188 2.01 -1.86 -30.44
N SER A 189 1.82 -2.07 -29.13
CA SER A 189 2.93 -2.31 -28.21
C SER A 189 3.56 -3.68 -28.44
N ALA A 190 4.89 -3.77 -28.34
CA ALA A 190 5.62 -5.04 -28.44
C ALA A 190 5.18 -6.07 -27.39
N TYR A 191 4.58 -5.61 -26.28
CA TYR A 191 4.12 -6.44 -25.16
C TYR A 191 2.67 -6.90 -25.32
N ARG A 192 2.02 -6.52 -26.43
CA ARG A 192 0.58 -6.66 -26.71
C ARG A 192 -0.30 -5.96 -25.67
N ASN A 193 -1.60 -5.89 -25.91
CA ASN A 193 -2.52 -5.22 -25.00
C ASN A 193 -2.64 -6.00 -23.67
N LEU A 194 -3.05 -5.33 -22.58
CA LEU A 194 -3.21 -5.97 -21.26
C LEU A 194 -4.19 -7.17 -21.25
N LEU A 195 -5.11 -7.24 -22.22
CA LEU A 195 -6.07 -8.35 -22.39
C LEU A 195 -5.50 -9.52 -23.21
N SER A 196 -4.34 -9.35 -23.84
CA SER A 196 -3.66 -10.33 -24.69
C SER A 196 -2.32 -10.78 -24.08
N LEU A 197 -1.95 -10.23 -22.92
CA LEU A 197 -0.89 -10.72 -22.03
C LEU A 197 -1.03 -12.21 -21.69
N ALA A 198 -2.23 -12.78 -21.83
CA ALA A 198 -2.46 -14.21 -21.65
C ALA A 198 -1.77 -15.11 -22.68
N GLY A 199 -1.57 -14.64 -23.92
CA GLY A 199 -1.43 -15.58 -25.04
C GLY A 199 -2.59 -16.60 -25.00
N ASP A 200 -2.27 -17.89 -24.88
CA ASP A 200 -3.25 -18.98 -24.74
C ASP A 200 -3.69 -19.25 -23.28
N ASN A 201 -3.02 -18.64 -22.29
CA ASN A 201 -3.29 -18.88 -20.88
C ASN A 201 -4.39 -17.95 -20.33
N LEU A 202 -5.63 -18.42 -20.41
CA LEU A 202 -6.81 -17.72 -19.90
C LEU A 202 -6.67 -17.25 -18.44
N LEU A 203 -5.88 -17.94 -17.59
CA LEU A 203 -5.70 -17.57 -16.19
C LEU A 203 -5.10 -16.17 -16.01
N VAL A 204 -4.31 -15.66 -16.95
CA VAL A 204 -3.71 -14.33 -16.86
C VAL A 204 -4.74 -13.22 -17.12
N VAL A 205 -5.77 -13.46 -17.94
CA VAL A 205 -6.76 -12.43 -18.31
C VAL A 205 -7.97 -12.43 -17.39
N LEU A 206 -8.30 -13.59 -16.79
CA LEU A 206 -9.48 -13.75 -15.94
C LEU A 206 -9.57 -12.74 -14.78
N PRO A 207 -8.50 -12.46 -13.99
CA PRO A 207 -8.61 -11.50 -12.89
C PRO A 207 -8.98 -10.09 -13.36
N LEU A 208 -8.39 -9.63 -14.47
CA LEU A 208 -8.67 -8.31 -15.02
C LEU A 208 -10.09 -8.23 -15.57
N MET A 209 -10.52 -9.22 -16.35
CA MET A 209 -11.89 -9.30 -16.85
C MET A 209 -12.92 -9.36 -15.72
N PHE A 210 -12.60 -10.10 -14.66
CA PHE A 210 -13.43 -10.17 -13.46
C PHE A 210 -13.51 -8.81 -12.75
N ALA A 211 -12.40 -8.07 -12.64
CA ALA A 211 -12.43 -6.71 -12.09
C ALA A 211 -13.27 -5.75 -12.97
N LEU A 212 -13.15 -5.84 -14.30
CA LEU A 212 -13.92 -5.04 -15.26
C LEU A 212 -15.42 -5.31 -15.17
N LEU A 213 -15.83 -6.56 -14.95
CA LEU A 213 -17.23 -6.93 -14.72
C LEU A 213 -17.87 -6.08 -13.62
N PHE A 214 -17.14 -5.78 -12.53
CA PHE A 214 -17.70 -5.01 -11.42
C PHE A 214 -18.04 -3.56 -11.76
N PHE A 215 -17.40 -2.97 -12.78
CA PHE A 215 -17.81 -1.66 -13.29
C PHE A 215 -19.17 -1.73 -13.99
N VAL A 216 -19.43 -2.81 -14.72
CA VAL A 216 -20.72 -3.04 -15.41
C VAL A 216 -21.84 -3.32 -14.40
N ILE A 217 -21.57 -4.14 -13.40
CA ILE A 217 -22.57 -4.55 -12.40
C ILE A 217 -22.63 -3.62 -11.18
N ASP A 218 -22.01 -2.44 -11.19
CA ASP A 218 -21.89 -1.61 -9.98
C ASP A 218 -23.24 -1.14 -9.41
N GLY A 219 -24.29 -1.09 -10.26
CA GLY A 219 -25.66 -0.79 -9.87
C GLY A 219 -26.35 -1.87 -9.02
N LEU A 220 -25.79 -3.10 -8.95
CA LEU A 220 -26.36 -4.19 -8.16
C LEU A 220 -26.23 -3.96 -6.65
N PRO A 221 -27.11 -4.57 -5.84
CA PRO A 221 -27.00 -4.56 -4.38
C PRO A 221 -25.63 -5.05 -3.89
N ALA A 222 -25.12 -4.42 -2.83
CA ALA A 222 -23.79 -4.69 -2.30
C ALA A 222 -23.61 -6.17 -1.92
N ARG A 223 -24.63 -6.83 -1.36
CA ARG A 223 -24.55 -8.25 -0.96
C ARG A 223 -24.37 -9.19 -2.16
N ILE A 224 -25.05 -8.93 -3.28
CA ILE A 224 -24.92 -9.74 -4.51
C ILE A 224 -23.51 -9.59 -5.08
N LYS A 225 -23.03 -8.34 -5.19
CA LYS A 225 -21.65 -8.05 -5.61
C LYS A 225 -20.62 -8.74 -4.71
N ASN A 226 -20.86 -8.76 -3.39
CA ASN A 226 -19.98 -9.44 -2.45
C ASN A 226 -19.91 -10.95 -2.66
N ILE A 227 -21.06 -11.60 -2.90
CA ILE A 227 -21.12 -13.04 -3.19
C ILE A 227 -20.34 -13.36 -4.46
N ILE A 228 -20.58 -12.60 -5.53
CA ILE A 228 -19.87 -12.77 -6.81
C ILE A 228 -18.37 -12.61 -6.59
N ALA A 229 -17.94 -11.55 -5.88
CA ALA A 229 -16.54 -11.27 -5.61
C ALA A 229 -15.85 -12.40 -4.84
N ILE A 230 -16.44 -12.85 -3.74
CA ILE A 230 -15.92 -13.97 -2.93
C ILE A 230 -15.84 -15.25 -3.77
N ALA A 231 -16.90 -15.58 -4.50
CA ALA A 231 -16.94 -16.78 -5.34
C ALA A 231 -15.87 -16.74 -6.45
N GLY A 232 -15.72 -15.60 -7.12
CA GLY A 232 -14.70 -15.43 -8.17
C GLY A 232 -13.28 -15.50 -7.64
N MET A 233 -12.99 -14.91 -6.48
CA MET A 233 -11.66 -15.00 -5.84
C MET A 233 -11.32 -16.45 -5.47
N VAL A 234 -12.27 -17.20 -4.90
CA VAL A 234 -12.08 -18.61 -4.55
C VAL A 234 -11.95 -19.48 -5.79
N ALA A 235 -12.80 -19.28 -6.80
CA ALA A 235 -12.75 -20.02 -8.06
C ALA A 235 -11.42 -19.81 -8.79
N TYR A 236 -10.94 -18.57 -8.84
CA TYR A 236 -9.63 -18.27 -9.42
C TYR A 236 -8.48 -18.91 -8.64
N PHE A 237 -8.52 -18.89 -7.31
CA PHE A 237 -7.52 -19.58 -6.50
C PHE A 237 -7.47 -21.08 -6.82
N VAL A 238 -8.64 -21.73 -6.90
CA VAL A 238 -8.74 -23.16 -7.23
C VAL A 238 -8.20 -23.44 -8.63
N ALA A 239 -8.52 -22.59 -9.61
CA ALA A 239 -8.05 -22.73 -10.99
C ALA A 239 -6.53 -22.54 -11.13
N SER A 240 -5.94 -21.63 -10.35
CA SER A 240 -4.51 -21.30 -10.40
C SER A 240 -3.66 -22.09 -9.40
N TYR A 241 -4.27 -22.89 -8.53
CA TYR A 241 -3.60 -23.60 -7.43
C TYR A 241 -2.43 -24.48 -7.91
N SER A 242 -2.61 -25.19 -9.03
CA SER A 242 -1.60 -26.10 -9.58
C SER A 242 -0.38 -25.38 -10.14
N SER A 243 -0.50 -24.09 -10.46
CA SER A 243 0.57 -23.28 -11.04
C SER A 243 1.47 -22.65 -9.98
N TYR A 244 1.07 -22.67 -8.71
CA TYR A 244 1.82 -22.03 -7.64
C TYR A 244 2.95 -22.92 -7.10
N ASP A 245 4.15 -22.35 -7.01
CA ASP A 245 5.19 -22.90 -6.14
C ASP A 245 4.80 -22.76 -4.65
N PRO A 246 5.50 -23.42 -3.71
CA PRO A 246 5.14 -23.36 -2.28
C PRO A 246 5.16 -21.95 -1.67
N LEU A 247 5.99 -21.03 -2.19
CA LEU A 247 6.07 -19.64 -1.74
C LEU A 247 4.87 -18.85 -2.28
N GLN A 248 4.66 -18.89 -3.59
CA GLN A 248 3.52 -18.30 -4.29
C GLN A 248 2.20 -18.78 -3.69
N LEU A 249 2.12 -20.04 -3.27
CA LEU A 249 0.93 -20.60 -2.63
C LEU A 249 0.60 -19.90 -1.31
N ILE A 250 1.60 -19.52 -0.49
CA ILE A 250 1.35 -18.73 0.73
C ILE A 250 0.75 -17.37 0.36
N PHE A 251 1.39 -16.65 -0.57
CA PHE A 251 0.96 -15.32 -0.98
C PHE A 251 -0.42 -15.36 -1.66
N GLY A 252 -0.65 -16.30 -2.57
CA GLY A 252 -1.93 -16.55 -3.24
C GLY A 252 -3.04 -16.94 -2.27
N SER A 253 -2.74 -17.76 -1.26
CA SER A 253 -3.70 -18.11 -0.21
C SER A 253 -4.10 -16.89 0.61
N ILE A 254 -3.14 -16.03 1.00
CA ILE A 254 -3.41 -14.80 1.74
C ILE A 254 -4.21 -13.81 0.89
N ILE A 255 -3.84 -13.65 -0.38
CA ILE A 255 -4.44 -12.66 -1.28
C ILE A 255 -5.87 -13.06 -1.66
N LEU A 256 -6.08 -14.30 -2.11
CA LEU A 256 -7.36 -14.74 -2.67
C LEU A 256 -8.27 -15.33 -1.60
N LEU A 257 -7.91 -16.44 -0.95
CA LEU A 257 -8.73 -17.02 0.11
C LEU A 257 -8.81 -16.08 1.30
N GLY A 258 -7.67 -15.48 1.66
CA GLY A 258 -7.60 -14.58 2.77
C GLY A 258 -8.33 -13.26 2.53
N GLY A 259 -8.31 -12.75 1.29
CA GLY A 259 -9.14 -11.63 0.87
C GLY A 259 -10.63 -11.96 0.90
N ALA A 260 -11.02 -13.15 0.46
CA ALA A 260 -12.41 -13.63 0.52
C ALA A 260 -12.95 -13.68 1.95
N VAL A 261 -12.13 -14.11 2.93
CA VAL A 261 -12.51 -14.06 4.36
C VAL A 261 -12.71 -12.62 4.83
N ILE A 262 -11.82 -11.69 4.48
CA ILE A 262 -11.99 -10.26 4.82
C ILE A 262 -13.29 -9.70 4.23
N MET A 263 -13.61 -10.07 2.99
CA MET A 263 -14.83 -9.63 2.31
C MET A 263 -16.13 -10.10 2.98
N LEU A 264 -16.10 -11.10 3.87
CA LEU A 264 -17.27 -11.42 4.70
C LEU A 264 -17.73 -10.22 5.53
N ALA A 265 -16.81 -9.35 5.96
CA ALA A 265 -17.14 -8.10 6.66
C ALA A 265 -17.99 -7.14 5.81
N SER A 266 -17.85 -7.19 4.49
CA SER A 266 -18.57 -6.33 3.56
C SER A 266 -20.07 -6.66 3.43
N PHE A 267 -20.53 -7.84 3.91
CA PHE A 267 -21.97 -8.16 4.01
C PHE A 267 -22.73 -7.25 4.98
N HIS A 268 -22.02 -6.54 5.84
CA HIS A 268 -22.61 -5.53 6.70
C HIS A 268 -23.12 -4.29 5.92
N ALA A 269 -22.62 -4.05 4.71
CA ALA A 269 -23.13 -2.94 3.89
C ALA A 269 -24.56 -3.21 3.40
N GLU A 270 -25.41 -2.20 3.47
CA GLU A 270 -26.80 -2.24 3.00
C GLU A 270 -26.96 -1.44 1.71
N GLY A 271 -27.94 -1.81 0.88
CA GLY A 271 -28.24 -1.11 -0.37
C GLY A 271 -27.13 -1.19 -1.42
N ARG A 272 -26.91 -0.09 -2.14
CA ARG A 272 -25.85 0.05 -3.15
C ARG A 272 -24.58 0.59 -2.48
N ARG A 273 -23.44 0.00 -2.83
CA ARG A 273 -22.10 0.49 -2.44
C ARG A 273 -21.29 0.75 -3.70
N THR A 274 -21.60 1.85 -4.37
CA THR A 274 -21.02 2.22 -5.67
C THR A 274 -19.52 2.48 -5.53
N GLY A 275 -18.74 2.03 -6.51
CA GLY A 275 -17.29 2.18 -6.58
C GLY A 275 -16.46 1.35 -5.59
N PHE A 276 -17.05 0.65 -4.61
CA PHE A 276 -16.26 -0.18 -3.67
C PHE A 276 -15.72 -1.45 -4.34
N TYR A 277 -16.63 -2.24 -4.93
CA TYR A 277 -16.27 -3.53 -5.53
C TYR A 277 -15.41 -3.40 -6.79
N PRO A 278 -15.65 -2.43 -7.70
CA PRO A 278 -14.72 -2.17 -8.80
C PRO A 278 -13.28 -1.93 -8.31
N SER A 279 -13.11 -1.06 -7.30
CA SER A 279 -11.80 -0.76 -6.72
C SER A 279 -11.17 -1.95 -5.98
N ALA A 280 -11.98 -2.69 -5.21
CA ALA A 280 -11.53 -3.89 -4.52
C ALA A 280 -11.06 -4.96 -5.49
N MET A 281 -11.87 -5.27 -6.50
CA MET A 281 -11.53 -6.33 -7.47
C MET A 281 -10.38 -5.93 -8.36
N LEU A 282 -10.23 -4.64 -8.71
CA LEU A 282 -9.03 -4.16 -9.39
C LEU A 282 -7.76 -4.34 -8.53
N MET A 283 -7.85 -4.07 -7.23
CA MET A 283 -6.74 -4.31 -6.31
C MET A 283 -6.37 -5.79 -6.24
N TYR A 284 -7.35 -6.67 -6.03
CA TYR A 284 -7.14 -8.12 -5.94
C TYR A 284 -6.70 -8.73 -7.27
N ALA A 285 -7.17 -8.22 -8.41
CA ALA A 285 -6.73 -8.64 -9.73
C ALA A 285 -5.24 -8.32 -9.95
N GLY A 286 -4.81 -7.10 -9.64
CA GLY A 286 -3.39 -6.74 -9.69
C GLY A 286 -2.54 -7.60 -8.75
N LEU A 287 -3.00 -7.87 -7.53
CA LEU A 287 -2.29 -8.75 -6.59
C LEU A 287 -2.22 -10.21 -7.08
N ALA A 288 -3.29 -10.72 -7.68
CA ALA A 288 -3.34 -12.07 -8.23
C ALA A 288 -2.41 -12.23 -9.43
N LEU A 289 -2.38 -11.24 -10.32
CA LEU A 289 -1.50 -11.20 -11.49
C LEU A 289 -0.03 -11.05 -11.10
N LEU A 290 0.26 -10.29 -10.04
CA LEU A 290 1.61 -10.09 -9.54
C LEU A 290 2.29 -11.43 -9.18
N ILE A 291 1.54 -12.35 -8.58
CA ILE A 291 2.08 -13.64 -8.12
C ILE A 291 2.54 -14.53 -9.28
N ILE A 292 1.80 -14.49 -10.39
CA ILE A 292 2.03 -15.33 -11.58
C ILE A 292 2.75 -14.59 -12.70
N ALA A 293 3.23 -13.37 -12.46
CA ALA A 293 3.94 -12.62 -13.47
C ALA A 293 5.27 -13.31 -13.80
N GLU A 294 5.49 -13.62 -15.06
CA GLU A 294 6.73 -14.26 -15.56
C GLU A 294 7.72 -13.21 -16.08
N ASN A 295 7.21 -12.15 -16.72
CA ASN A 295 8.00 -11.05 -17.26
C ASN A 295 7.80 -9.72 -16.52
N SER A 296 8.78 -8.82 -16.67
CA SER A 296 8.85 -7.52 -16.02
C SER A 296 7.66 -6.60 -16.35
N PHE A 297 7.15 -6.65 -17.58
CA PHE A 297 6.00 -5.83 -18.00
C PHE A 297 4.72 -6.27 -17.29
N ALA A 298 4.43 -7.58 -17.26
CA ALA A 298 3.29 -8.13 -16.54
C ALA A 298 3.37 -7.82 -15.04
N PHE A 299 4.56 -7.94 -14.45
CA PHE A 299 4.79 -7.60 -13.05
C PHE A 299 4.50 -6.11 -12.78
N PHE A 300 5.02 -5.21 -13.61
CA PHE A 300 4.83 -3.78 -13.47
C PHE A 300 3.36 -3.36 -13.71
N ALA A 301 2.71 -3.93 -14.72
CA ALA A 301 1.29 -3.72 -14.99
C ALA A 301 0.41 -4.15 -13.80
N ALA A 302 0.67 -5.33 -13.25
CA ALA A 302 0.00 -5.83 -12.05
C ALA A 302 0.20 -4.91 -10.84
N TRP A 303 1.42 -4.37 -10.68
CA TRP A 303 1.77 -3.42 -9.61
C TRP A 303 1.06 -2.07 -9.73
N GLU A 304 0.89 -1.55 -10.94
CA GLU A 304 0.12 -0.34 -11.21
C GLU A 304 -1.38 -0.59 -10.96
N MET A 305 -1.94 -1.70 -11.44
CA MET A 305 -3.34 -2.08 -11.20
C MET A 305 -3.68 -2.20 -9.72
N LEU A 306 -2.87 -2.92 -8.94
CA LEU A 306 -3.10 -3.04 -7.50
C LEU A 306 -3.03 -1.67 -6.80
N THR A 307 -2.17 -0.77 -7.28
CA THR A 307 -1.98 0.56 -6.73
C THR A 307 -3.19 1.46 -6.99
N ILE A 308 -3.75 1.40 -8.20
CA ILE A 308 -4.96 2.15 -8.57
C ILE A 308 -6.16 1.69 -7.75
N GLY A 309 -6.41 0.38 -7.68
CA GLY A 309 -7.54 -0.18 -6.93
C GLY A 309 -7.50 0.21 -5.45
N SER A 310 -6.34 0.05 -4.82
CA SER A 310 -6.13 0.41 -3.41
C SER A 310 -6.19 1.92 -3.15
N TYR A 311 -5.74 2.76 -4.09
CA TYR A 311 -5.88 4.22 -3.98
C TYR A 311 -7.33 4.63 -3.87
N PHE A 312 -8.19 4.13 -4.76
CA PHE A 312 -9.62 4.44 -4.71
C PHE A 312 -10.25 3.93 -3.41
N LEU A 313 -9.88 2.74 -2.93
CA LEU A 313 -10.36 2.21 -1.64
C LEU A 313 -9.98 3.11 -0.46
N ILE A 314 -8.74 3.57 -0.38
CA ILE A 314 -8.27 4.48 0.68
C ILE A 314 -9.02 5.82 0.58
N LEU A 315 -9.16 6.35 -0.64
CA LEU A 315 -9.88 7.59 -0.90
C LEU A 315 -11.33 7.51 -0.42
N ARG A 316 -11.99 6.36 -0.30
CA ARG A 316 -13.37 6.31 0.21
C ARG A 316 -13.54 6.82 1.65
N GLY A 317 -12.49 6.77 2.47
CA GLY A 317 -12.51 7.23 3.87
C GLY A 317 -13.03 8.67 4.10
N LYS A 318 -13.48 9.01 5.31
CA LYS A 318 -14.08 10.34 5.55
C LYS A 318 -13.08 11.49 5.40
N ALA A 319 -11.95 11.44 6.11
CA ALA A 319 -10.89 12.45 6.05
C ALA A 319 -9.65 11.94 5.31
N SER A 320 -9.85 11.15 4.25
CA SER A 320 -8.78 10.39 3.59
C SER A 320 -8.04 11.13 2.49
N GLU A 321 -8.56 12.24 1.94
CA GLU A 321 -7.99 12.96 0.78
C GLU A 321 -6.46 13.16 0.84
N PRO A 322 -5.89 13.82 1.87
CA PRO A 322 -4.43 14.02 1.93
C PRO A 322 -3.64 12.71 2.11
N HIS A 323 -4.24 11.71 2.76
CA HIS A 323 -3.61 10.42 3.00
C HIS A 323 -3.64 9.50 1.77
N ALA A 324 -4.71 9.58 0.97
CA ALA A 324 -4.80 8.92 -0.33
C ALA A 324 -3.81 9.55 -1.32
N LEU A 325 -3.67 10.89 -1.31
CA LEU A 325 -2.67 11.58 -2.11
C LEU A 325 -1.24 11.16 -1.73
N SER A 326 -0.91 11.13 -0.44
CA SER A 326 0.39 10.63 0.03
C SER A 326 0.62 9.18 -0.42
N TYR A 327 -0.39 8.32 -0.32
CA TYR A 327 -0.31 6.93 -0.77
C TYR A 327 0.01 6.79 -2.26
N ILE A 328 -0.71 7.49 -3.14
CA ILE A 328 -0.49 7.34 -4.58
C ILE A 328 0.86 7.90 -5.01
N ILE A 329 1.32 9.01 -4.43
CA ILE A 329 2.63 9.59 -4.74
C ILE A 329 3.77 8.62 -4.38
N PHE A 330 3.77 8.08 -3.16
CA PHE A 330 4.79 7.10 -2.76
C PHE A 330 4.70 5.80 -3.56
N SER A 331 3.49 5.35 -3.88
CA SER A 331 3.29 4.12 -4.66
C SER A 331 3.76 4.27 -6.11
N LEU A 332 3.47 5.39 -6.77
CA LEU A 332 3.95 5.65 -8.13
C LEU A 332 5.45 5.96 -8.17
N GLY A 333 5.99 6.65 -7.17
CA GLY A 333 7.44 6.81 -7.02
C GLY A 333 8.15 5.45 -6.89
N GLY A 334 7.59 4.53 -6.10
CA GLY A 334 8.05 3.15 -6.01
C GLY A 334 7.90 2.38 -7.33
N ALA A 335 6.77 2.54 -8.02
CA ALA A 335 6.56 1.94 -9.34
C ALA A 335 7.58 2.46 -10.36
N PHE A 336 7.92 3.74 -10.34
CA PHE A 336 8.94 4.33 -11.21
C PHE A 336 10.36 3.81 -10.92
N ALA A 337 10.67 3.52 -9.65
CA ALA A 337 11.89 2.80 -9.28
C ALA A 337 11.88 1.36 -9.82
N ILE A 338 10.75 0.64 -9.72
CA ILE A 338 10.60 -0.71 -10.29
C ILE A 338 10.79 -0.70 -11.81
N LEU A 339 10.12 0.22 -12.50
CA LEU A 339 10.25 0.43 -13.94
C LEU A 339 11.70 0.67 -14.35
N SER A 340 12.40 1.55 -13.63
CA SER A 340 13.81 1.87 -13.91
C SER A 340 14.73 0.69 -13.61
N GLY A 341 14.47 -0.08 -12.55
CA GLY A 341 15.22 -1.27 -12.20
C GLY A 341 15.09 -2.36 -13.26
N PHE A 342 13.88 -2.64 -13.73
CA PHE A 342 13.65 -3.60 -14.82
C PHE A 342 14.24 -3.13 -16.15
N ALA A 343 14.09 -1.85 -16.50
CA ALA A 343 14.71 -1.31 -17.71
C ALA A 343 16.24 -1.39 -17.68
N LEU A 344 16.85 -1.17 -16.52
CA LEU A 344 18.31 -1.32 -16.34
C LEU A 344 18.75 -2.78 -16.40
N ALA A 345 17.99 -3.69 -15.80
CA ALA A 345 18.25 -5.13 -15.90
C ALA A 345 18.15 -5.63 -17.35
N ALA A 346 17.15 -5.15 -18.08
CA ALA A 346 16.88 -5.53 -19.46
C ALA A 346 17.94 -5.04 -20.45
N HIS A 347 18.53 -3.85 -20.22
CA HIS A 347 19.51 -3.24 -21.15
C HIS A 347 19.03 -3.27 -22.62
N GLY A 348 17.74 -2.95 -22.84
CA GLY A 348 17.12 -2.95 -24.16
C GLY A 348 16.58 -4.29 -24.66
N GLN A 349 16.70 -5.38 -23.88
CA GLN A 349 16.05 -6.66 -24.16
C GLN A 349 14.56 -6.58 -23.81
N ALA A 350 13.70 -6.90 -24.76
CA ALA A 350 12.25 -6.84 -24.61
C ALA A 350 11.58 -8.04 -25.33
N PRO A 351 10.74 -8.85 -24.67
CA PRO A 351 10.41 -8.82 -23.24
C PRO A 351 11.55 -9.30 -22.33
N PHE A 352 11.59 -8.84 -21.07
CA PHE A 352 12.56 -9.28 -20.06
C PHE A 352 11.90 -10.19 -19.02
N GLU A 353 12.31 -11.44 -18.97
CA GLU A 353 11.81 -12.42 -18.00
C GLU A 353 12.39 -12.17 -16.61
N ILE A 354 11.56 -12.30 -15.56
CA ILE A 354 11.99 -12.09 -14.17
C ILE A 354 13.11 -13.06 -13.78
N ALA A 355 13.11 -14.27 -14.35
CA ALA A 355 14.16 -15.26 -14.13
C ALA A 355 15.54 -14.77 -14.57
N TRP A 356 15.62 -13.89 -15.59
CA TRP A 356 16.88 -13.34 -16.10
C TRP A 356 17.51 -12.30 -15.16
N LEU A 357 16.85 -11.92 -14.06
CA LEU A 357 17.48 -11.12 -13.00
C LEU A 357 18.73 -11.80 -12.43
N ALA A 358 18.81 -13.13 -12.47
CA ALA A 358 19.98 -13.89 -12.02
C ALA A 358 21.21 -13.66 -12.90
N ASP A 359 21.02 -13.27 -14.17
CA ASP A 359 22.07 -13.14 -15.18
C ASP A 359 22.38 -11.68 -15.53
N VAL A 360 21.91 -10.73 -14.71
CA VAL A 360 22.18 -9.30 -14.90
C VAL A 360 23.68 -9.02 -14.76
N ARG A 361 24.22 -8.20 -15.66
CA ARG A 361 25.63 -7.82 -15.71
C ARG A 361 26.11 -7.25 -14.37
N GLU A 362 27.24 -7.74 -13.88
CA GLU A 362 27.74 -7.47 -12.51
C GLU A 362 27.95 -5.99 -12.19
N ASP A 363 28.31 -5.17 -13.19
CA ASP A 363 28.52 -3.73 -13.04
C ASP A 363 27.22 -2.95 -12.77
N VAL A 364 26.08 -3.42 -13.27
CA VAL A 364 24.76 -2.78 -13.08
C VAL A 364 23.89 -3.47 -12.04
N ALA A 365 24.17 -4.73 -11.70
CA ALA A 365 23.39 -5.53 -10.76
C ALA A 365 23.14 -4.84 -9.40
N PRO A 366 24.10 -4.14 -8.77
CA PRO A 366 23.86 -3.43 -7.51
C PRO A 366 22.82 -2.29 -7.65
N TYR A 367 22.82 -1.59 -8.78
CA TYR A 367 21.88 -0.49 -9.04
C TYR A 367 20.48 -1.02 -9.37
N VAL A 368 20.39 -2.11 -10.14
CA VAL A 368 19.14 -2.85 -10.38
C VAL A 368 18.54 -3.28 -9.04
N PHE A 369 19.36 -3.89 -8.18
CA PHE A 369 18.96 -4.32 -6.85
C PHE A 369 18.42 -3.16 -6.00
N ILE A 370 19.14 -2.03 -5.95
CA ILE A 370 18.72 -0.85 -5.18
C ILE A 370 17.38 -0.32 -5.68
N LEU A 371 17.21 -0.15 -7.00
CA LEU A 371 15.99 0.40 -7.60
C LEU A 371 14.78 -0.50 -7.32
N LEU A 372 14.91 -1.81 -7.54
CA LEU A 372 13.85 -2.78 -7.28
C LEU A 372 13.54 -2.87 -5.77
N ALA A 373 14.57 -2.96 -4.91
CA ALA A 373 14.39 -3.04 -3.47
C ALA A 373 13.69 -1.79 -2.90
N VAL A 374 14.12 -0.59 -3.30
CA VAL A 374 13.46 0.67 -2.89
C VAL A 374 12.01 0.69 -3.37
N GLY A 375 11.77 0.30 -4.62
CA GLY A 375 10.44 0.20 -5.19
C GLY A 375 9.51 -0.71 -4.39
N PHE A 376 9.95 -1.92 -4.05
CA PHE A 376 9.17 -2.86 -3.24
C PHE A 376 9.01 -2.41 -1.78
N MET A 377 10.03 -1.79 -1.20
CA MET A 377 10.00 -1.25 0.16
C MET A 377 9.00 -0.10 0.34
N THR A 378 8.58 0.58 -0.74
CA THR A 378 7.49 1.56 -0.66
C THR A 378 6.18 0.92 -0.18
N LYS A 379 5.87 -0.31 -0.62
CA LYS A 379 4.66 -1.05 -0.20
C LYS A 379 4.80 -1.75 1.13
N THR A 380 6.00 -2.20 1.51
CA THR A 380 6.25 -2.72 2.86
C THR A 380 6.32 -1.62 3.92
N ALA A 381 6.37 -0.35 3.47
CA ALA A 381 6.46 0.84 4.31
C ALA A 381 7.69 0.79 5.22
N ALA A 382 8.86 0.51 4.65
CA ALA A 382 10.14 0.60 5.36
C ALA A 382 10.38 2.04 5.87
N ILE A 383 11.21 2.18 6.91
CA ILE A 383 11.62 3.49 7.43
C ILE A 383 12.15 4.37 6.29
N GLY A 384 11.83 5.66 6.30
CA GLY A 384 12.08 6.56 5.14
C GLY A 384 10.92 6.62 4.13
N LEU A 385 10.22 5.50 3.88
CA LEU A 385 9.17 5.38 2.85
C LEU A 385 7.75 5.18 3.45
N HIS A 386 7.64 5.12 4.77
CA HIS A 386 6.43 4.69 5.50
C HIS A 386 5.33 5.74 5.71
N ILE A 387 5.57 7.02 5.41
CA ILE A 387 4.69 8.14 5.85
C ILE A 387 3.24 7.99 5.40
N TRP A 388 3.02 7.40 4.22
CA TRP A 388 1.68 7.23 3.67
C TRP A 388 0.81 6.29 4.51
N LEU A 389 1.41 5.29 5.16
CA LEU A 389 0.70 4.14 5.72
C LEU A 389 -0.20 4.49 6.92
N PRO A 390 0.29 5.21 7.96
CA PRO A 390 -0.52 5.47 9.16
C PRO A 390 -1.82 6.20 8.87
N GLY A 391 -1.78 7.20 7.98
CA GLY A 391 -2.96 7.95 7.57
C GLY A 391 -3.89 7.14 6.67
N ALA A 392 -3.33 6.45 5.67
CA ALA A 392 -4.11 5.66 4.70
C ALA A 392 -4.93 4.57 5.39
N HIS A 393 -4.34 3.82 6.33
CA HIS A 393 -5.04 2.75 7.04
C HIS A 393 -6.05 3.27 8.07
N ALA A 394 -5.74 4.39 8.73
CA ALA A 394 -6.59 4.94 9.77
C ALA A 394 -7.89 5.54 9.22
N GLU A 395 -7.81 6.24 8.07
CA GLU A 395 -8.99 6.87 7.47
C GLU A 395 -9.80 5.94 6.57
N ALA A 396 -9.23 4.82 6.12
CA ALA A 396 -9.94 3.82 5.33
C ALA A 396 -11.20 3.27 6.06
N GLU A 397 -12.19 2.85 5.27
CA GLU A 397 -13.40 2.20 5.77
C GLU A 397 -13.06 0.94 6.60
N THR A 398 -13.96 0.54 7.51
CA THR A 398 -13.71 -0.54 8.48
C THR A 398 -13.24 -1.86 7.86
N ASP A 399 -13.85 -2.26 6.74
CA ASP A 399 -13.50 -3.47 6.00
C ASP A 399 -12.41 -3.25 4.94
N VAL A 400 -12.00 -2.01 4.68
CA VAL A 400 -10.87 -1.68 3.79
C VAL A 400 -9.53 -1.74 4.55
N SER A 401 -9.46 -1.20 5.78
CA SER A 401 -8.24 -1.26 6.61
C SER A 401 -7.60 -2.66 6.67
N PRO A 402 -8.33 -3.77 6.90
CA PRO A 402 -7.74 -5.10 6.87
C PRO A 402 -7.29 -5.54 5.46
N MET A 403 -7.94 -5.09 4.37
CA MET A 403 -7.49 -5.38 3.00
C MET A 403 -6.14 -4.72 2.72
N VAL A 404 -6.01 -3.43 3.03
CA VAL A 404 -4.78 -2.67 2.74
C VAL A 404 -3.64 -2.98 3.72
N SER A 405 -3.93 -3.45 4.93
CA SER A 405 -2.91 -3.85 5.91
C SER A 405 -2.56 -5.35 5.83
N GLY A 406 -3.60 -6.18 5.83
CA GLY A 406 -3.52 -7.63 5.86
C GLY A 406 -3.15 -8.23 4.51
N VAL A 407 -3.45 -7.59 3.39
CA VAL A 407 -3.19 -8.16 2.06
C VAL A 407 -2.21 -7.31 1.24
N LEU A 408 -2.52 -6.05 0.99
CA LEU A 408 -1.76 -5.20 0.05
C LEU A 408 -0.25 -5.12 0.36
N LEU A 409 0.15 -4.99 1.63
CA LEU A 409 1.59 -4.94 2.01
C LEU A 409 2.38 -6.18 1.57
N LYS A 410 1.71 -7.30 1.33
CA LYS A 410 2.37 -8.55 0.92
C LYS A 410 2.91 -8.47 -0.50
N ALA A 411 2.39 -7.56 -1.34
CA ALA A 411 2.97 -7.29 -2.65
C ALA A 411 4.44 -6.85 -2.54
N GLY A 412 4.75 -5.96 -1.60
CA GLY A 412 6.11 -5.48 -1.39
C GLY A 412 7.06 -6.58 -0.89
N LEU A 413 6.59 -7.42 0.04
CA LEU A 413 7.40 -8.56 0.49
C LEU A 413 7.58 -9.60 -0.59
N PHE A 414 6.54 -9.90 -1.37
CA PHE A 414 6.64 -10.82 -2.51
C PHE A 414 7.69 -10.33 -3.52
N GLY A 415 7.66 -9.04 -3.89
CA GLY A 415 8.69 -8.47 -4.77
C GLY A 415 10.11 -8.58 -4.20
N LEU A 416 10.29 -8.38 -2.89
CA LEU A 416 11.60 -8.58 -2.24
C LEU A 416 12.04 -10.04 -2.20
N PHE A 417 11.11 -10.99 -2.01
CA PHE A 417 11.39 -12.42 -2.14
C PHE A 417 11.84 -12.75 -3.56
N THR A 418 11.09 -12.32 -4.57
CA THR A 418 11.44 -12.50 -5.97
C THR A 418 12.84 -11.95 -6.26
N LEU A 419 13.14 -10.73 -5.81
CA LEU A 419 14.44 -10.10 -5.99
C LEU A 419 15.60 -10.91 -5.37
N LEU A 420 15.46 -11.35 -4.12
CA LEU A 420 16.53 -12.04 -3.40
C LEU A 420 16.68 -13.51 -3.83
N MET A 421 15.59 -14.14 -4.28
CA MET A 421 15.63 -15.47 -4.88
C MET A 421 16.35 -15.50 -6.21
N THR A 422 16.22 -14.44 -7.02
CA THR A 422 16.84 -14.39 -8.35
C THR A 422 18.24 -13.78 -8.31
N MET A 423 18.42 -12.62 -7.68
CA MET A 423 19.71 -11.92 -7.68
C MET A 423 20.65 -12.34 -6.53
N GLY A 424 20.15 -12.95 -5.46
CA GLY A 424 20.97 -13.29 -4.31
C GLY A 424 21.56 -12.06 -3.59
N ARG A 425 22.77 -12.24 -3.01
CA ARG A 425 23.50 -11.16 -2.32
C ARG A 425 24.18 -10.24 -3.34
N GLN A 426 24.05 -8.93 -3.14
CA GLN A 426 24.59 -7.91 -4.04
C GLN A 426 25.46 -6.92 -3.27
N HIS A 427 26.53 -6.43 -3.91
CA HIS A 427 27.51 -5.53 -3.29
C HIS A 427 27.70 -4.26 -4.11
N LEU A 428 27.71 -3.11 -3.45
CA LEU A 428 28.12 -1.84 -4.04
C LEU A 428 29.50 -1.46 -3.49
N GLY A 429 30.56 -1.84 -4.22
CA GLY A 429 31.92 -1.76 -3.70
C GLY A 429 32.08 -2.60 -2.43
N PRO A 430 32.53 -2.03 -1.29
CA PRO A 430 32.66 -2.77 -0.04
C PRO A 430 31.35 -2.94 0.74
N VAL A 431 30.25 -2.35 0.27
CA VAL A 431 28.96 -2.33 0.99
C VAL A 431 28.09 -3.49 0.54
N ASP A 432 27.81 -4.43 1.43
CA ASP A 432 26.80 -5.46 1.23
C ASP A 432 25.39 -4.84 1.32
N LEU A 433 24.64 -4.90 0.23
CA LEU A 433 23.29 -4.33 0.14
C LEU A 433 22.27 -5.12 0.97
N THR A 434 22.49 -6.42 1.21
CA THR A 434 21.65 -7.23 2.08
C THR A 434 21.82 -6.85 3.54
N LEU A 435 23.03 -6.46 3.95
CA LEU A 435 23.28 -5.84 5.26
C LEU A 435 22.53 -4.50 5.42
N VAL A 436 22.47 -3.68 4.37
CA VAL A 436 21.66 -2.45 4.39
C VAL A 436 20.17 -2.76 4.57
N LEU A 437 19.65 -3.80 3.90
CA LEU A 437 18.28 -4.27 4.10
C LEU A 437 18.06 -4.80 5.52
N LEU A 438 19.03 -5.51 6.09
CA LEU A 438 18.99 -6.02 7.47
C LEU A 438 18.86 -4.88 8.48
N TRP A 439 19.68 -3.84 8.34
CA TRP A 439 19.59 -2.61 9.14
C TRP A 439 18.25 -1.90 8.96
N THR A 440 17.78 -1.80 7.71
CA THR A 440 16.50 -1.18 7.39
C THR A 440 15.35 -1.93 8.06
N GLY A 441 15.36 -3.27 8.04
CA GLY A 441 14.39 -4.12 8.72
C GLY A 441 14.39 -3.92 10.24
N ALA A 442 15.56 -3.95 10.87
CA ALA A 442 15.70 -3.76 12.33
C ALA A 442 15.20 -2.38 12.78
N LEU A 443 15.59 -1.30 12.09
CA LEU A 443 15.17 0.06 12.39
C LEU A 443 13.68 0.27 12.13
N THR A 444 13.15 -0.28 11.04
CA THR A 444 11.71 -0.26 10.73
C THR A 444 10.91 -0.96 11.82
N ALA A 445 11.37 -2.13 12.27
CA ALA A 445 10.75 -2.88 13.35
C ALA A 445 10.72 -2.08 14.66
N LEU A 446 11.86 -1.55 15.07
CA LEU A 446 12.00 -0.82 16.33
C LEU A 446 11.20 0.48 16.33
N LEU A 447 11.45 1.36 15.36
CA LEU A 447 10.82 2.68 15.30
C LEU A 447 9.31 2.57 15.05
N GLY A 448 8.88 1.63 14.19
CA GLY A 448 7.45 1.35 13.98
C GLY A 448 6.72 0.98 15.26
N ASN A 449 7.32 0.13 16.09
CA ASN A 449 6.73 -0.29 17.36
C ASN A 449 6.73 0.84 18.41
N ILE A 450 7.81 1.63 18.53
CA ILE A 450 7.83 2.79 19.44
C ILE A 450 6.80 3.84 19.01
N MET A 451 6.71 4.16 17.71
CA MET A 451 5.71 5.09 17.18
C MET A 451 4.28 4.62 17.45
N SER A 452 4.03 3.30 17.39
CA SER A 452 2.73 2.68 17.71
C SER A 452 2.35 2.87 19.19
N ALA A 453 3.30 2.67 20.12
CA ALA A 453 3.05 2.78 21.56
C ALA A 453 2.53 4.16 22.00
N PHE A 454 2.93 5.22 21.28
CA PHE A 454 2.51 6.59 21.59
C PHE A 454 1.25 7.06 20.84
N GLN A 455 0.59 6.20 20.06
CA GLN A 455 -0.65 6.57 19.38
C GLN A 455 -1.87 6.55 20.30
N GLU A 456 -2.75 7.52 20.12
CA GLU A 456 -4.05 7.63 20.81
C GLU A 456 -5.22 7.10 19.96
N ASP A 457 -5.05 7.07 18.63
CA ASP A 457 -6.03 6.51 17.68
C ASP A 457 -5.75 5.02 17.48
N ALA A 458 -6.76 4.19 17.73
CA ALA A 458 -6.62 2.73 17.69
C ALA A 458 -6.25 2.20 16.29
N LYS A 459 -6.77 2.79 15.21
CA LYS A 459 -6.39 2.37 13.85
C LYS A 459 -4.99 2.85 13.48
N ARG A 460 -4.59 4.07 13.88
CA ARG A 460 -3.20 4.55 13.68
C ARG A 460 -2.20 3.71 14.45
N LEU A 461 -2.53 3.30 15.68
CA LEU A 461 -1.73 2.36 16.46
C LEU A 461 -1.51 1.05 15.69
N LEU A 462 -2.58 0.46 15.14
CA LEU A 462 -2.50 -0.76 14.33
C LEU A 462 -1.72 -0.56 13.02
N ALA A 463 -1.79 0.63 12.44
CA ALA A 463 -1.05 1.00 11.24
C ALA A 463 0.47 1.07 11.49
N TYR A 464 0.91 1.79 12.54
CA TYR A 464 2.33 1.82 12.92
C TYR A 464 2.87 0.46 13.35
N SER A 465 2.06 -0.33 14.03
CA SER A 465 2.45 -1.71 14.33
C SER A 465 2.45 -2.62 13.11
N SER A 466 1.87 -2.23 11.97
CA SER A 466 2.06 -2.96 10.70
C SER A 466 3.44 -2.68 10.12
N ILE A 467 3.90 -1.41 10.18
CA ILE A 467 5.27 -1.01 9.82
C ILE A 467 6.27 -1.85 10.62
N GLY A 468 6.08 -1.94 11.94
CA GLY A 468 6.98 -2.73 12.80
C GLY A 468 7.06 -4.21 12.40
N GLN A 469 5.91 -4.82 12.08
CA GLN A 469 5.83 -6.24 11.70
C GLN A 469 6.39 -6.52 10.30
N MET A 470 6.23 -5.59 9.35
CA MET A 470 6.91 -5.68 8.05
C MET A 470 8.42 -5.48 8.18
N GLY A 471 8.88 -4.68 9.16
CA GLY A 471 10.30 -4.60 9.52
C GLY A 471 10.88 -5.94 9.98
N TYR A 472 10.13 -6.72 10.78
CA TYR A 472 10.54 -8.09 11.12
C TYR A 472 10.65 -8.98 9.89
N ALA A 473 9.66 -8.96 8.99
CA ALA A 473 9.70 -9.76 7.78
C ALA A 473 10.87 -9.38 6.87
N LEU A 474 11.13 -8.08 6.69
CA LEU A 474 12.26 -7.56 5.92
C LEU A 474 13.61 -8.00 6.53
N PHE A 475 13.75 -7.92 7.85
CA PHE A 475 14.96 -8.37 8.53
C PHE A 475 15.22 -9.86 8.32
N GLY A 476 14.20 -10.70 8.52
CA GLY A 476 14.34 -12.16 8.33
C GLY A 476 14.75 -12.49 6.90
N LEU A 477 14.14 -11.82 5.93
CA LEU A 477 14.46 -11.99 4.51
C LEU A 477 15.90 -11.56 4.20
N ALA A 478 16.36 -10.46 4.80
CA ALA A 478 17.71 -9.91 4.63
C ALA A 478 18.82 -10.74 5.29
N LEU A 479 18.51 -11.69 6.19
CA LEU A 479 19.51 -12.62 6.75
C LEU A 479 20.13 -13.54 5.70
N MET A 480 19.45 -13.74 4.56
CA MET A 480 19.95 -14.57 3.45
C MET A 480 20.40 -15.96 3.91
N ASN A 481 19.54 -16.59 4.70
CA ASN A 481 19.68 -17.95 5.19
C ASN A 481 18.28 -18.57 5.37
N LYS A 482 18.23 -19.89 5.48
CA LYS A 482 16.99 -20.68 5.50
C LYS A 482 16.08 -20.32 6.67
N LEU A 483 16.62 -20.16 7.88
CA LEU A 483 15.85 -19.78 9.07
C LEU A 483 15.28 -18.36 8.97
N GLY A 484 16.03 -17.42 8.39
CA GLY A 484 15.60 -16.04 8.18
C GLY A 484 14.44 -15.94 7.21
N TRP A 485 14.47 -16.69 6.11
CA TRP A 485 13.37 -16.69 5.14
C TRP A 485 12.11 -17.37 5.71
N LEU A 486 12.27 -18.45 6.49
CA LEU A 486 11.16 -19.05 7.25
C LEU A 486 10.56 -18.07 8.26
N MET A 487 11.41 -17.34 8.98
CA MET A 487 10.99 -16.26 9.88
C MET A 487 10.16 -15.23 9.11
N ALA A 488 10.67 -14.71 7.99
CA ALA A 488 9.98 -13.72 7.19
C ALA A 488 8.58 -14.18 6.76
N LEU A 489 8.46 -15.41 6.26
CA LEU A 489 7.18 -15.99 5.84
C LEU A 489 6.21 -16.19 7.00
N LEU A 490 6.70 -16.60 8.17
CA LEU A 490 5.87 -16.75 9.33
C LEU A 490 5.35 -15.39 9.85
N PHE A 491 6.16 -14.34 9.76
CA PHE A 491 5.70 -12.97 9.99
C PHE A 491 4.68 -12.53 8.93
N VAL A 492 4.83 -12.89 7.65
CA VAL A 492 3.84 -12.62 6.60
C VAL A 492 2.48 -13.22 6.95
N ILE A 493 2.46 -14.52 7.28
CA ILE A 493 1.25 -15.29 7.61
C ILE A 493 0.60 -14.73 8.87
N ASN A 494 1.36 -14.63 9.96
CA ASN A 494 0.81 -14.15 11.23
C ASN A 494 0.32 -12.70 11.07
N HIS A 495 1.07 -11.83 10.38
CA HIS A 495 0.68 -10.44 10.12
C HIS A 495 -0.64 -10.33 9.38
N TYR A 496 -0.86 -11.14 8.36
CA TYR A 496 -2.16 -11.21 7.71
C TYR A 496 -3.28 -11.54 8.71
N ILE A 497 -3.13 -12.61 9.48
CA ILE A 497 -4.20 -13.13 10.35
C ILE A 497 -4.53 -12.14 11.47
N TYR A 498 -3.53 -11.75 12.27
CA TYR A 498 -3.80 -10.90 13.43
C TYR A 498 -4.15 -9.47 13.03
N LYS A 499 -3.57 -8.89 11.96
CA LYS A 499 -3.95 -7.51 11.57
C LYS A 499 -5.35 -7.47 10.98
N SER A 500 -5.71 -8.44 10.15
CA SER A 500 -7.05 -8.49 9.58
C SER A 500 -8.09 -8.58 10.70
N MET A 501 -7.86 -9.45 11.68
CA MET A 501 -8.70 -9.56 12.87
C MET A 501 -8.74 -8.26 13.70
N LEU A 502 -7.58 -7.71 14.08
CA LEU A 502 -7.50 -6.52 14.94
C LEU A 502 -8.11 -5.27 14.29
N PHE A 503 -7.90 -5.05 12.99
CA PHE A 503 -8.53 -3.93 12.28
C PHE A 503 -10.04 -4.09 12.18
N LEU A 504 -10.55 -5.30 11.98
CA LEU A 504 -11.99 -5.57 11.99
C LEU A 504 -12.59 -5.36 13.38
N SER A 505 -11.93 -5.82 14.45
CA SER A 505 -12.38 -5.60 15.84
C SER A 505 -12.40 -4.12 16.18
N VAL A 506 -11.28 -3.40 15.99
CA VAL A 506 -11.19 -1.95 16.27
C VAL A 506 -12.16 -1.16 15.39
N GLY A 507 -12.30 -1.53 14.11
CA GLY A 507 -13.25 -0.89 13.22
C GLY A 507 -14.72 -1.17 13.57
N GLY A 508 -15.03 -2.34 14.11
CA GLY A 508 -16.34 -2.69 14.67
C GLY A 508 -16.66 -1.90 15.93
N VAL A 509 -15.70 -1.78 16.85
CA VAL A 509 -15.80 -0.92 18.05
C VAL A 509 -16.01 0.53 17.64
N ALA A 510 -15.16 1.08 16.77
CA ALA A 510 -15.27 2.46 16.29
C ALA A 510 -16.61 2.74 15.59
N LYS A 511 -17.20 1.74 14.93
CA LYS A 511 -18.52 1.86 14.33
C LYS A 511 -19.64 2.02 15.37
N ARG A 512 -19.50 1.38 16.54
CA ARG A 512 -20.46 1.45 17.64
C ARG A 512 -20.26 2.69 18.50
N THR A 513 -19.01 3.02 18.84
CA THR A 513 -18.68 4.17 19.70
C THR A 513 -18.65 5.49 18.95
N GLY A 514 -18.55 5.48 17.61
CA GLY A 514 -18.42 6.68 16.80
C GLY A 514 -17.04 7.34 16.87
N THR A 515 -16.06 6.73 17.56
CA THR A 515 -14.73 7.29 17.72
C THR A 515 -13.63 6.23 17.64
N ARG A 516 -12.45 6.65 17.16
CA ARG A 516 -11.22 5.83 17.14
C ARG A 516 -10.27 6.17 18.29
N ALA A 517 -10.55 7.26 19.01
CA ALA A 517 -9.73 7.74 20.10
C ALA A 517 -9.88 6.81 21.32
N MET A 518 -8.81 6.10 21.66
CA MET A 518 -8.83 5.08 22.72
C MET A 518 -9.18 5.65 24.08
N TYR A 519 -8.65 6.84 24.42
CA TYR A 519 -8.96 7.52 25.67
C TYR A 519 -10.43 7.94 25.80
N LYS A 520 -11.20 7.95 24.70
CA LYS A 520 -12.64 8.15 24.74
C LYS A 520 -13.41 6.88 25.07
N MET A 521 -12.78 5.71 25.16
CA MET A 521 -13.42 4.41 25.42
C MET A 521 -13.10 3.87 26.83
N GLY A 522 -13.55 2.66 27.14
CA GLY A 522 -13.36 1.99 28.44
C GLY A 522 -14.54 1.07 28.79
N GLY A 523 -14.25 -0.03 29.49
CA GLY A 523 -15.22 -0.95 30.06
C GLY A 523 -16.06 -1.74 29.04
N LEU A 524 -15.65 -1.80 27.77
CA LEU A 524 -16.44 -2.43 26.70
C LEU A 524 -16.43 -3.96 26.74
N ILE A 525 -15.61 -4.61 27.58
CA ILE A 525 -15.51 -6.07 27.68
C ILE A 525 -16.87 -6.77 27.88
N ALA A 526 -17.76 -6.17 28.68
CA ALA A 526 -19.08 -6.74 28.98
C ALA A 526 -20.11 -6.53 27.84
N LEU A 527 -19.94 -5.46 27.04
CA LEU A 527 -20.88 -5.12 25.95
C LEU A 527 -20.44 -5.71 24.61
N MET A 528 -19.14 -5.93 24.42
CA MET A 528 -18.52 -6.39 23.18
C MET A 528 -17.56 -7.57 23.42
N PRO A 529 -18.04 -8.69 24.01
CA PRO A 529 -17.17 -9.80 24.43
C PRO A 529 -16.51 -10.53 23.25
N LEU A 530 -17.15 -10.64 22.09
CA LEU A 530 -16.56 -11.32 20.92
C LEU A 530 -15.46 -10.46 20.31
N SER A 531 -15.69 -9.15 20.22
CA SER A 531 -14.66 -8.19 19.81
C SER A 531 -13.47 -8.21 20.78
N PHE A 532 -13.73 -8.33 22.09
CA PHE A 532 -12.70 -8.48 23.11
C PHE A 532 -11.90 -9.78 22.94
N ILE A 533 -12.57 -10.93 22.74
CA ILE A 533 -11.93 -12.23 22.51
C ILE A 533 -11.00 -12.16 21.30
N ALA A 534 -11.49 -11.61 20.18
CA ALA A 534 -10.68 -11.42 18.97
C ALA A 534 -9.42 -10.58 19.26
N VAL A 535 -9.57 -9.44 19.95
CA VAL A 535 -8.43 -8.58 20.28
C VAL A 535 -7.47 -9.28 21.25
N MET A 536 -7.98 -9.95 22.29
CA MET A 536 -7.17 -10.66 23.27
C MET A 536 -6.37 -11.80 22.62
N ILE A 537 -7.02 -12.65 21.83
CA ILE A 537 -6.35 -13.73 21.09
C ILE A 537 -5.33 -13.16 20.10
N GLY A 538 -5.68 -12.07 19.39
CA GLY A 538 -4.74 -11.37 18.50
C GLY A 538 -3.50 -10.86 19.23
N ILE A 539 -3.67 -10.39 20.47
CA ILE A 539 -2.58 -9.90 21.30
C ILE A 539 -1.69 -11.03 21.79
N ILE A 540 -2.28 -12.10 22.32
CA ILE A 540 -1.54 -13.29 22.77
C ILE A 540 -0.74 -13.86 21.60
N ALA A 541 -1.35 -13.96 20.41
CA ALA A 541 -0.69 -14.42 19.21
C ALA A 541 0.45 -13.47 18.82
N MET A 542 0.21 -12.18 18.63
CA MET A 542 1.26 -11.25 18.18
C MET A 542 2.42 -11.11 19.20
N SER A 543 2.14 -11.29 20.49
CA SER A 543 3.15 -11.27 21.55
C SER A 543 3.99 -12.54 21.61
N GLY A 544 3.57 -13.59 20.90
CA GLY A 544 4.23 -14.89 20.89
C GLY A 544 4.10 -15.65 22.20
N VAL A 545 2.95 -15.53 22.87
CA VAL A 545 2.68 -16.28 24.09
C VAL A 545 2.12 -17.66 23.74
N PRO A 546 2.66 -18.76 24.29
CA PRO A 546 2.07 -20.08 24.17
C PRO A 546 0.60 -20.09 24.64
N PRO A 547 -0.35 -20.78 23.95
CA PRO A 547 -0.12 -21.85 23.00
C PRO A 547 -0.38 -21.44 21.53
N LEU A 548 -0.52 -20.15 21.22
CA LEU A 548 -0.92 -19.69 19.89
C LEU A 548 0.24 -19.71 18.88
N SER A 549 -0.09 -19.69 17.59
CA SER A 549 0.87 -19.81 16.47
C SER A 549 1.97 -18.75 16.47
N GLY A 550 1.71 -17.60 17.10
CA GLY A 550 2.70 -16.56 17.26
C GLY A 550 3.89 -16.96 18.12
N TYR A 551 3.75 -17.92 19.04
CA TYR A 551 4.88 -18.49 19.78
C TYR A 551 5.84 -19.20 18.82
N GLY A 552 5.32 -20.02 17.89
CA GLY A 552 6.13 -20.61 16.82
C GLY A 552 6.85 -19.54 15.98
N GLY A 553 6.15 -18.44 15.71
CA GLY A 553 6.72 -17.22 15.11
C GLY A 553 7.94 -16.68 15.85
N ARG A 554 7.80 -16.52 17.17
CA ARG A 554 8.88 -16.03 18.04
C ARG A 554 9.99 -17.05 18.22
N TRP A 555 9.68 -18.35 18.28
CA TRP A 555 10.69 -19.39 18.38
C TRP A 555 11.57 -19.43 17.12
N ILE A 556 10.97 -19.42 15.91
CA ILE A 556 11.73 -19.34 14.65
C ILE A 556 12.50 -18.01 14.57
N PHE A 557 11.90 -16.89 15.00
CA PHE A 557 12.59 -15.62 15.12
C PHE A 557 13.86 -15.71 15.98
N TYR A 558 13.78 -16.27 17.18
CA TYR A 558 14.94 -16.39 18.06
C TYR A 558 16.04 -17.26 17.44
N ASN A 559 15.67 -18.38 16.80
CA ASN A 559 16.62 -19.22 16.07
C ASN A 559 17.28 -18.46 14.91
N ALA A 560 16.49 -17.73 14.11
CA ALA A 560 17.00 -16.98 12.97
C ALA A 560 17.95 -15.85 13.40
N ILE A 561 17.62 -15.08 14.45
CA ILE A 561 18.51 -14.00 14.89
C ILE A 561 19.77 -14.51 15.60
N MET A 562 19.77 -15.72 16.16
CA MET A 562 20.98 -16.35 16.70
C MET A 562 21.94 -16.79 15.60
N SER A 563 21.43 -17.10 14.41
CA SER A 563 22.25 -17.32 13.21
C SER A 563 22.78 -16.03 12.57
N ALA A 564 22.36 -14.85 13.07
CA ALA A 564 22.78 -13.58 12.49
C ALA A 564 24.20 -13.21 12.94
N GLU A 565 25.09 -12.91 11.99
CA GLU A 565 26.47 -12.52 12.27
C GLU A 565 26.57 -11.11 12.89
N HIS A 566 25.60 -10.24 12.60
CA HIS A 566 25.61 -8.83 13.01
C HIS A 566 24.84 -8.59 14.32
N ARG A 567 25.60 -8.44 15.42
CA ARG A 567 25.07 -8.29 16.79
C ARG A 567 24.19 -7.06 17.00
N LEU A 568 24.52 -5.91 16.43
CA LEU A 568 23.78 -4.67 16.71
C LEU A 568 22.37 -4.66 16.08
N PRO A 569 22.18 -4.98 14.77
CA PRO A 569 20.85 -5.19 14.20
C PRO A 569 20.00 -6.23 14.97
N MET A 570 20.64 -7.33 15.39
CA MET A 570 20.02 -8.37 16.22
C MET A 570 19.48 -7.80 17.56
N ILE A 571 20.27 -6.99 18.27
CA ILE A 571 19.84 -6.36 19.52
C ILE A 571 18.64 -5.44 19.27
N LEU A 572 18.69 -4.62 18.23
CA LEU A 572 17.60 -3.68 17.92
C LEU A 572 16.28 -4.39 17.60
N ILE A 573 16.32 -5.45 16.80
CA ILE A 573 15.13 -6.21 16.44
C ILE A 573 14.58 -7.02 17.62
N PHE A 574 15.46 -7.51 18.50
CA PHE A 574 15.07 -8.15 19.75
C PHE A 574 14.33 -7.16 20.67
N LEU A 575 14.88 -5.96 20.88
CA LEU A 575 14.29 -4.90 21.71
C LEU A 575 12.94 -4.41 21.18
N SER A 576 12.71 -4.49 19.87
CA SER A 576 11.42 -4.17 19.27
C SER A 576 10.27 -5.08 19.77
N GLY A 577 10.57 -6.30 20.22
CA GLY A 577 9.58 -7.31 20.60
C GLY A 577 8.76 -6.91 21.83
N PRO A 578 9.42 -6.59 22.96
CA PRO A 578 8.75 -6.09 24.17
C PRO A 578 7.90 -4.84 23.93
N ILE A 579 8.36 -3.90 23.09
CA ILE A 579 7.58 -2.70 22.73
C ILE A 579 6.29 -3.10 22.00
N GLY A 580 6.38 -4.13 21.16
CA GLY A 580 5.26 -4.86 20.57
C GLY A 580 4.12 -5.16 21.56
N PHE A 581 4.50 -5.78 22.68
CA PHE A 581 3.57 -6.15 23.75
C PHE A 581 2.96 -4.91 24.44
N LEU A 582 3.75 -3.87 24.69
CA LEU A 582 3.30 -2.66 25.39
C LEU A 582 2.17 -1.94 24.65
N TYR A 583 2.27 -1.71 23.34
CA TYR A 583 1.19 -1.01 22.62
C TYR A 583 -0.08 -1.86 22.52
N LEU A 584 0.04 -3.18 22.49
CA LEU A 584 -1.10 -4.09 22.48
C LEU A 584 -1.81 -4.14 23.83
N PHE A 585 -1.05 -4.18 24.92
CA PHE A 585 -1.61 -4.07 26.26
C PHE A 585 -2.43 -2.79 26.39
N ARG A 586 -1.90 -1.67 25.91
CA ARG A 586 -2.61 -0.39 25.85
C ARG A 586 -3.93 -0.51 25.08
N LEU A 587 -3.93 -1.15 23.91
CA LEU A 587 -5.13 -1.33 23.08
C LEU A 587 -6.25 -2.04 23.86
N VAL A 588 -5.94 -3.12 24.58
CA VAL A 588 -6.94 -3.82 25.42
C VAL A 588 -7.38 -3.00 26.61
N HIS A 589 -6.41 -2.46 27.35
CA HIS A 589 -6.69 -1.72 28.58
C HIS A 589 -7.64 -0.55 28.32
N THR A 590 -7.30 0.27 27.32
CA THR A 590 -8.01 1.53 27.05
C THR A 590 -9.36 1.36 26.35
N ILE A 591 -9.58 0.27 25.62
CA ILE A 591 -10.85 0.04 24.92
C ILE A 591 -11.80 -0.81 25.78
N PHE A 592 -11.31 -1.93 26.32
CA PHE A 592 -12.17 -2.97 26.90
C PHE A 592 -12.17 -3.01 28.42
N LEU A 593 -11.05 -2.67 29.07
CA LEU A 593 -10.93 -2.67 30.52
C LEU A 593 -11.27 -1.28 31.10
N GLY A 594 -11.22 -1.17 32.43
CA GLY A 594 -11.60 0.05 33.12
C GLY A 594 -13.11 0.31 33.11
N GLN A 595 -13.49 1.54 33.40
CA GLN A 595 -14.83 1.98 33.72
C GLN A 595 -15.62 2.26 32.45
N LEU A 596 -16.82 1.67 32.37
CA LEU A 596 -17.72 1.92 31.26
C LEU A 596 -18.24 3.36 31.34
N LYS A 597 -18.01 4.14 30.29
CA LYS A 597 -18.48 5.51 30.20
C LYS A 597 -20.00 5.57 30.06
N ASP A 598 -20.60 6.63 30.59
CA ASP A 598 -22.06 6.75 30.62
C ASP A 598 -22.69 6.80 29.22
N GLU A 599 -22.03 7.46 28.27
CA GLU A 599 -22.44 7.50 26.86
C GLU A 599 -22.43 6.13 26.17
N HIS A 600 -21.70 5.15 26.71
CA HIS A 600 -21.54 3.82 26.11
C HIS A 600 -22.49 2.76 26.67
N ARG A 601 -23.29 3.06 27.69
CA ARG A 601 -24.16 2.08 28.39
C ARG A 601 -25.16 1.35 27.49
N ARG A 602 -25.55 1.97 26.37
CA ARG A 602 -26.53 1.41 25.42
C ARG A 602 -25.87 0.77 24.19
N LEU A 603 -24.54 0.72 24.14
CA LEU A 603 -23.85 0.07 23.04
C LEU A 603 -24.11 -1.43 23.04
N LYS A 604 -24.09 -1.97 21.84
CA LYS A 604 -24.17 -3.40 21.58
C LYS A 604 -22.89 -3.83 20.88
N GLU A 605 -22.67 -5.13 20.87
CA GLU A 605 -21.62 -5.79 20.10
C GLU A 605 -21.61 -5.35 18.62
N ALA A 606 -20.44 -5.44 17.97
CA ALA A 606 -20.26 -5.10 16.57
C ALA A 606 -21.20 -5.95 15.67
N PRO A 607 -21.54 -5.46 14.47
CA PRO A 607 -22.38 -6.22 13.54
C PRO A 607 -21.83 -7.62 13.27
N PHE A 608 -22.72 -8.62 13.19
CA PHE A 608 -22.36 -10.03 12.99
C PHE A 608 -21.35 -10.24 11.86
N TRP A 609 -21.58 -9.65 10.69
CA TRP A 609 -20.71 -9.79 9.53
C TRP A 609 -19.29 -9.25 9.75
N ILE A 610 -19.09 -8.28 10.65
CA ILE A 610 -17.75 -7.79 11.02
C ILE A 610 -17.07 -8.76 12.00
N ILE A 611 -17.83 -9.47 12.83
CA ILE A 611 -17.33 -10.41 13.85
C ILE A 611 -17.02 -11.78 13.26
N LEU A 612 -17.84 -12.27 12.34
CA LEU A 612 -17.68 -13.57 11.71
C LEU A 612 -16.25 -13.83 11.22
N PRO A 613 -15.62 -12.97 10.37
CA PRO A 613 -14.23 -13.14 9.96
C PRO A 613 -13.25 -13.08 11.13
N GLN A 614 -13.50 -12.28 12.18
CA GLN A 614 -12.64 -12.26 13.37
C GLN A 614 -12.63 -13.63 14.06
N MET A 615 -13.80 -14.25 14.24
CA MET A 615 -13.91 -15.56 14.86
C MET A 615 -13.30 -16.66 13.98
N ILE A 616 -13.42 -16.56 12.64
CA ILE A 616 -12.71 -17.44 11.71
C ILE A 616 -11.19 -17.34 11.92
N TYR A 617 -10.65 -16.13 12.08
CA TYR A 617 -9.23 -15.94 12.38
C TYR A 617 -8.83 -16.49 13.75
N VAL A 618 -9.67 -16.38 14.77
CA VAL A 618 -9.43 -17.00 16.09
C VAL A 618 -9.29 -18.52 15.93
N VAL A 619 -10.22 -19.17 15.23
CA VAL A 619 -10.17 -20.62 14.98
C VAL A 619 -8.92 -20.98 14.15
N PHE A 620 -8.60 -20.18 13.14
CA PHE A 620 -7.40 -20.39 12.32
C PHE A 620 -6.12 -20.30 13.15
N LEU A 621 -5.98 -19.31 14.04
CA LEU A 621 -4.81 -19.16 14.91
C LEU A 621 -4.64 -20.35 15.85
N LEU A 622 -5.75 -20.85 16.41
CA LEU A 622 -5.74 -22.03 17.27
C LEU A 622 -5.34 -23.29 16.48
N GLY A 623 -5.91 -23.50 15.30
CA GLY A 623 -5.57 -24.65 14.44
C GLY A 623 -4.14 -24.61 13.92
N PHE A 624 -3.69 -23.45 13.44
CA PHE A 624 -2.33 -23.26 12.92
C PHE A 624 -1.26 -23.42 13.99
N ALA A 625 -1.59 -23.16 15.27
CA ALA A 625 -0.69 -23.41 16.38
C ALA A 625 -0.42 -24.90 16.64
N VAL A 626 -1.42 -25.76 16.39
CA VAL A 626 -1.30 -27.22 16.61
C VAL A 626 -0.56 -27.89 15.46
N VAL A 627 -0.82 -27.45 14.22
CA VAL A 627 -0.26 -28.09 13.01
C VAL A 627 0.46 -27.07 12.11
N PRO A 628 1.55 -26.42 12.59
CA PRO A 628 2.31 -25.46 11.79
C PRO A 628 2.97 -26.11 10.57
N GLY A 629 3.24 -27.42 10.65
CA GLY A 629 3.91 -28.19 9.59
C GLY A 629 3.13 -28.30 8.28
N LEU A 630 1.81 -28.07 8.27
CA LEU A 630 1.00 -28.11 7.03
C LEU A 630 1.47 -27.07 5.99
N ALA A 631 1.89 -25.90 6.45
CA ALA A 631 2.41 -24.84 5.59
C ALA A 631 3.95 -24.81 5.62
N LEU A 632 4.54 -24.80 6.82
CA LEU A 632 5.97 -24.52 6.97
C LEU A 632 6.86 -25.65 6.44
N ARG A 633 6.47 -26.92 6.54
CA ARG A 633 7.31 -28.04 6.06
C ARG A 633 7.50 -28.03 4.55
N ARG A 634 6.46 -27.68 3.79
CA ARG A 634 6.53 -27.61 2.32
C ARG A 634 7.45 -26.47 1.87
N VAL A 635 7.35 -25.35 2.56
CA VAL A 635 8.17 -24.16 2.29
C VAL A 635 9.60 -24.39 2.71
N ASP A 636 9.85 -24.97 3.88
CA ASP A 636 11.18 -25.36 4.35
C ASP A 636 11.89 -26.30 3.36
N ALA A 637 11.17 -27.30 2.84
CA ALA A 637 11.68 -28.16 1.77
C ALA A 637 12.00 -27.37 0.49
N TYR A 638 11.12 -26.44 0.09
CA TYR A 638 11.35 -25.56 -1.07
C TYR A 638 12.58 -24.68 -0.90
N LEU A 639 12.79 -24.11 0.29
CA LEU A 639 13.92 -23.23 0.60
C LEU A 639 15.27 -23.94 0.53
N THR A 640 15.30 -25.27 0.64
CA THR A 640 16.53 -26.07 0.48
C THR A 640 17.14 -25.93 -0.93
N ARG A 641 16.34 -25.55 -1.94
CA ARG A 641 16.85 -25.25 -3.30
C ARG A 641 17.75 -24.01 -3.33
N PHE A 642 17.51 -23.06 -2.44
CA PHE A 642 18.25 -21.80 -2.35
C PHE A 642 19.38 -21.88 -1.32
N PHE A 643 19.19 -22.70 -0.28
CA PHE A 643 20.16 -22.91 0.80
C PHE A 643 20.44 -24.41 1.00
N PRO A 644 21.16 -25.08 0.08
CA PRO A 644 21.35 -26.53 0.11
C PRO A 644 22.26 -27.01 1.26
N ASN A 645 23.18 -26.15 1.71
CA ASN A 645 24.19 -26.48 2.71
C ASN A 645 23.80 -26.05 4.13
N GLU A 646 22.59 -25.50 4.32
CA GLU A 646 22.13 -25.03 5.62
C GLU A 646 21.15 -26.01 6.26
N PHE A 647 21.45 -26.37 7.51
CA PHE A 647 20.53 -27.13 8.35
C PHE A 647 19.34 -26.24 8.72
N GLY A 648 18.17 -26.60 8.20
CA GLY A 648 16.92 -25.88 8.44
C GLY A 648 16.26 -26.32 9.73
N LEU A 649 14.96 -26.54 9.64
CA LEU A 649 14.20 -27.18 10.72
C LEU A 649 14.11 -28.68 10.46
N ASP A 650 14.41 -29.47 11.47
CA ASP A 650 14.21 -30.92 11.43
C ASP A 650 12.80 -31.24 11.92
N TRP A 651 12.04 -31.94 11.08
CA TRP A 651 10.63 -32.26 11.33
C TRP A 651 10.49 -33.71 11.79
N THR A 652 10.39 -33.92 13.11
CA THR A 652 10.20 -35.25 13.72
C THR A 652 8.76 -35.39 14.22
N GLY A 653 7.89 -35.86 13.33
CA GLY A 653 6.45 -35.90 13.61
C GLY A 653 5.88 -34.47 13.80
N PRO A 654 5.16 -34.17 14.89
CA PRO A 654 4.69 -32.82 15.18
C PRO A 654 5.75 -31.92 15.84
N ALA A 655 6.88 -32.48 16.29
CA ALA A 655 7.97 -31.72 16.90
C ALA A 655 8.89 -31.15 15.83
N ILE A 656 9.42 -29.96 16.13
CA ILE A 656 10.30 -29.18 15.27
C ILE A 656 11.60 -28.98 16.04
N THR A 657 12.71 -29.42 15.48
CA THR A 657 14.03 -29.28 16.10
C THR A 657 14.91 -28.37 15.25
N SER A 658 15.77 -27.61 15.91
CA SER A 658 16.83 -26.80 15.32
C SER A 658 18.11 -27.02 16.12
N GLU A 659 19.22 -26.46 15.65
CA GLU A 659 20.49 -26.49 16.37
C GLU A 659 20.40 -25.85 17.76
N TYR A 660 19.57 -24.81 17.93
CA TYR A 660 19.44 -24.07 19.18
C TYR A 660 18.37 -24.61 20.14
N GLY A 661 17.59 -25.62 19.73
CA GLY A 661 16.61 -26.26 20.60
C GLY A 661 15.47 -26.95 19.88
N TYR A 662 14.37 -27.19 20.60
CA TYR A 662 13.19 -27.85 20.03
C TYR A 662 11.90 -27.12 20.40
N TRP A 663 10.90 -27.27 19.54
CA TRP A 663 9.54 -26.82 19.73
C TRP A 663 8.58 -28.00 19.52
N ALA A 664 7.82 -28.35 20.56
CA ALA A 664 6.79 -29.38 20.51
C ALA A 664 5.38 -28.75 20.59
N PRO A 665 4.80 -28.25 19.46
CA PRO A 665 3.56 -27.49 19.46
C PRO A 665 2.39 -28.19 20.15
N VAL A 666 2.19 -29.48 19.87
CA VAL A 666 1.08 -30.28 20.44
C VAL A 666 1.23 -30.41 21.95
N SER A 667 2.42 -30.77 22.44
CA SER A 667 2.67 -30.92 23.87
C SER A 667 2.48 -29.61 24.62
N ILE A 668 2.98 -28.50 24.06
CA ILE A 668 2.81 -27.16 24.64
C ILE A 668 1.33 -26.76 24.69
N MET A 669 0.57 -27.01 23.61
CA MET A 669 -0.86 -26.75 23.56
C MET A 669 -1.60 -27.55 24.64
N ILE A 670 -1.31 -28.84 24.80
CA ILE A 670 -1.94 -29.70 25.81
C ILE A 670 -1.63 -29.17 27.21
N VAL A 671 -0.35 -28.95 27.53
CA VAL A 671 0.08 -28.49 28.86
C VAL A 671 -0.59 -27.17 29.22
N ILE A 672 -0.61 -26.20 28.30
CA ILE A 672 -1.17 -24.88 28.59
C ILE A 672 -2.69 -24.95 28.66
N SER A 673 -3.33 -25.74 27.80
CA SER A 673 -4.78 -25.93 27.86
C SER A 673 -5.19 -26.57 29.19
N VAL A 674 -4.44 -27.57 29.68
CA VAL A 674 -4.65 -28.19 30.99
C VAL A 674 -4.46 -27.16 32.10
N ILE A 675 -3.35 -26.41 32.12
CA ILE A 675 -3.11 -25.37 33.13
C ILE A 675 -4.23 -24.33 33.11
N PHE A 676 -4.60 -23.83 31.93
CA PHE A 676 -5.65 -22.84 31.78
C PHE A 676 -7.01 -23.36 32.25
N CYS A 677 -7.41 -24.56 31.84
CA CYS A 677 -8.67 -25.18 32.26
C CYS A 677 -8.70 -25.46 33.77
N VAL A 678 -7.59 -25.91 34.36
CA VAL A 678 -7.48 -26.15 35.81
C VAL A 678 -7.57 -24.84 36.58
N VAL A 679 -6.81 -23.81 36.20
CA VAL A 679 -6.85 -22.50 36.85
C VAL A 679 -8.22 -21.84 36.68
N LEU A 680 -8.81 -21.88 35.49
CA LEU A 680 -10.15 -21.35 35.24
C LEU A 680 -11.21 -22.10 36.06
N GLY A 681 -11.16 -23.44 36.09
CA GLY A 681 -12.05 -24.27 36.89
C GLY A 681 -11.91 -23.97 38.38
N TRP A 682 -10.67 -23.83 38.87
CA TRP A 682 -10.37 -23.43 40.25
C TRP A 682 -10.91 -22.03 40.57
N MET A 683 -10.72 -21.05 39.68
CA MET A 683 -11.27 -19.70 39.84
C MET A 683 -12.81 -19.70 39.85
N ILE A 684 -13.47 -20.47 38.98
CA ILE A 684 -14.92 -20.62 38.99
C ILE A 684 -15.40 -21.24 40.30
N PHE A 685 -14.71 -22.29 40.78
CA PHE A 685 -15.01 -22.95 42.04
C PHE A 685 -14.85 -21.99 43.24
N LEU A 686 -13.75 -21.24 43.32
CA LEU A 686 -13.53 -20.23 44.37
C LEU A 686 -14.57 -19.11 44.30
N ASN A 687 -14.95 -18.68 43.09
CA ASN A 687 -15.90 -17.58 42.88
C ASN A 687 -17.37 -17.98 43.06
N ARG A 688 -17.69 -19.24 43.38
CA ARG A 688 -19.09 -19.68 43.59
C ARG A 688 -19.83 -18.88 44.68
N ASN A 689 -19.09 -18.37 45.67
CA ASN A 689 -19.62 -17.55 46.76
C ASN A 689 -19.15 -16.08 46.69
N ALA A 690 -18.59 -15.64 45.55
CA ALA A 690 -18.08 -14.28 45.42
C ALA A 690 -19.22 -13.25 45.39
N GLN A 691 -19.14 -12.24 46.25
CA GLN A 691 -20.06 -11.11 46.22
C GLN A 691 -19.75 -10.23 45.01
N LYS A 692 -20.74 -10.00 44.14
CA LYS A 692 -20.59 -9.04 43.03
C LYS A 692 -20.54 -7.62 43.58
N VAL A 693 -19.41 -6.96 43.37
CA VAL A 693 -19.19 -5.57 43.78
C VAL A 693 -19.40 -4.65 42.58
N LYS A 694 -20.09 -3.51 42.79
CA LYS A 694 -20.27 -2.49 41.73
C LYS A 694 -18.93 -1.86 41.38
N GLN A 695 -18.73 -1.52 40.12
CA GLN A 695 -17.47 -0.98 39.61
C GLN A 695 -16.98 0.32 40.30
N PHE A 696 -17.91 1.14 40.82
CA PHE A 696 -17.61 2.37 41.58
C PHE A 696 -17.44 2.15 43.08
N ASN A 697 -17.57 0.91 43.57
CA ASN A 697 -17.23 0.58 44.95
C ASN A 697 -15.72 0.31 45.06
N ILE A 698 -14.94 1.29 44.59
CA ILE A 698 -13.50 1.38 44.71
C ILE A 698 -13.18 2.52 45.67
N VAL A 699 -12.22 2.29 46.57
CA VAL A 699 -11.68 3.36 47.42
C VAL A 699 -10.41 3.85 46.73
N TYR A 700 -10.43 5.08 46.21
CA TYR A 700 -9.25 5.71 45.64
C TYR A 700 -8.85 6.86 46.54
N SER A 701 -7.77 6.70 47.31
CA SER A 701 -7.28 7.72 48.25
C SER A 701 -8.36 8.25 49.21
N ALA A 702 -9.17 7.36 49.79
CA ALA A 702 -10.32 7.69 50.66
C ALA A 702 -11.47 8.48 50.00
N GLU A 703 -11.41 8.73 48.69
CA GLU A 703 -12.50 9.33 47.92
C GLU A 703 -13.24 8.29 47.09
N ARG A 704 -14.55 8.52 46.91
CA ARG A 704 -15.36 7.77 45.95
C ARG A 704 -15.44 8.56 44.66
N PRO A 705 -14.87 8.07 43.56
CA PRO A 705 -15.01 8.76 42.29
C PRO A 705 -16.48 8.79 41.85
N TYR A 706 -16.96 9.99 41.52
CA TYR A 706 -18.36 10.23 41.15
C TYR A 706 -18.65 9.91 39.67
N ARG A 707 -17.62 9.78 38.83
CA ARG A 707 -17.74 9.66 37.38
C ARG A 707 -16.73 8.67 36.77
N PRO A 708 -17.12 7.87 35.76
CA PRO A 708 -16.20 6.96 35.06
C PRO A 708 -14.95 7.67 34.52
N GLU A 709 -15.12 8.89 34.01
CA GLU A 709 -14.10 9.63 33.26
C GLU A 709 -12.89 10.02 34.12
N THR A 710 -13.06 10.18 35.43
CA THR A 710 -11.97 10.58 36.34
C THR A 710 -11.14 9.40 36.84
N THR A 711 -11.55 8.16 36.54
CA THR A 711 -10.93 6.94 37.08
C THR A 711 -10.18 6.11 36.04
N HIS A 712 -10.50 6.29 34.76
CA HIS A 712 -9.92 5.50 33.69
C HIS A 712 -8.68 6.18 33.09
N PHE A 713 -7.50 5.68 33.43
CA PHE A 713 -6.23 6.15 32.84
C PHE A 713 -6.04 5.58 31.43
N ALA A 714 -6.26 6.41 30.41
CA ALA A 714 -6.16 6.00 29.01
C ALA A 714 -5.45 7.00 28.08
N TRP A 715 -5.36 8.28 28.48
CA TRP A 715 -4.68 9.32 27.73
C TRP A 715 -3.19 9.35 28.04
N ASN A 716 -2.35 9.50 27.00
CA ASN A 716 -0.89 9.57 27.12
C ASN A 716 -0.34 8.44 28.01
N PHE A 717 -0.84 7.22 27.77
CA PHE A 717 -0.67 6.05 28.66
C PHE A 717 0.79 5.77 29.03
N TYR A 718 1.71 6.05 28.11
CA TYR A 718 3.14 5.87 28.29
C TYR A 718 3.91 7.19 28.39
N ALA A 719 3.34 8.21 29.07
CA ALA A 719 3.97 9.52 29.24
C ALA A 719 5.43 9.47 29.75
N PRO A 720 5.80 8.65 30.76
CA PRO A 720 7.19 8.57 31.20
C PRO A 720 8.14 8.06 30.10
N TYR A 721 7.72 7.01 29.37
CA TYR A 721 8.49 6.50 28.24
C TYR A 721 8.55 7.51 27.08
N ARG A 722 7.48 8.27 26.85
CA ARG A 722 7.47 9.33 25.83
C ARG A 722 8.44 10.45 26.18
N LYS A 723 8.60 10.77 27.47
CA LYS A 723 9.61 11.74 27.92
C LYS A 723 11.04 11.24 27.68
N ALA A 724 11.30 9.95 27.93
CA ALA A 724 12.64 9.36 27.77
C ALA A 724 13.00 9.05 26.30
N LEU A 725 12.06 8.50 25.53
CA LEU A 725 12.29 7.96 24.18
C LEU A 725 11.62 8.78 23.07
N GLY A 726 10.91 9.85 23.42
CA GLY A 726 10.17 10.67 22.45
C GLY A 726 11.05 11.30 21.38
N PHE A 727 12.34 11.54 21.66
CA PHE A 727 13.29 12.06 20.68
C PHE A 727 13.51 11.09 19.50
N MET A 728 13.41 9.78 19.73
CA MET A 728 13.61 8.74 18.69
C MET A 728 12.45 8.70 17.69
N VAL A 729 11.27 9.17 18.10
CA VAL A 729 10.04 9.19 17.28
C VAL A 729 9.65 10.59 16.86
N GLN A 730 10.60 11.54 16.93
CA GLN A 730 10.39 12.84 16.31
C GLN A 730 10.07 12.64 14.82
N PRO A 731 9.19 13.46 14.24
CA PRO A 731 8.71 13.28 12.88
C PRO A 731 9.76 13.68 11.83
N PHE A 732 11.05 13.29 12.02
CA PHE A 732 12.16 13.63 11.14
C PHE A 732 11.87 13.27 9.69
N VAL A 733 11.41 12.04 9.45
CA VAL A 733 11.08 11.57 8.09
C VAL A 733 9.92 12.38 7.52
N THR A 734 8.86 12.63 8.30
CA THR A 734 7.73 13.47 7.86
C THR A 734 8.18 14.89 7.54
N ASN A 735 9.03 15.49 8.38
CA ASN A 735 9.58 16.83 8.19
C ASN A 735 10.47 16.90 6.95
N PHE A 736 11.27 15.87 6.67
CA PHE A 736 12.09 15.77 5.46
C PHE A 736 11.22 15.83 4.20
N TRP A 737 10.21 14.96 4.10
CA TRP A 737 9.32 14.93 2.93
C TRP A 737 8.44 16.19 2.83
N ASN A 738 7.97 16.73 3.95
CA ASN A 738 7.28 18.02 3.97
C ASN A 738 8.20 19.16 3.52
N GLY A 739 9.49 19.12 3.87
CA GLY A 739 10.50 20.06 3.41
C GLY A 739 10.66 20.02 1.90
N ILE A 740 10.76 18.83 1.31
CA ILE A 740 10.79 18.65 -0.16
C ILE A 740 9.52 19.21 -0.80
N ALA A 741 8.35 18.84 -0.29
CA ALA A 741 7.07 19.32 -0.81
C ALA A 741 6.96 20.85 -0.75
N THR A 742 7.36 21.44 0.38
CA THR A 742 7.35 22.90 0.59
C THR A 742 8.35 23.59 -0.35
N ALA A 743 9.54 23.03 -0.53
CA ALA A 743 10.53 23.57 -1.46
C ALA A 743 10.00 23.58 -2.90
N LEU A 744 9.35 22.49 -3.35
CA LEU A 744 8.75 22.41 -4.68
C LEU A 744 7.58 23.40 -4.85
N HIS A 745 6.73 23.54 -3.84
CA HIS A 745 5.66 24.54 -3.84
C HIS A 745 6.20 25.96 -3.93
N ASN A 746 7.19 26.30 -3.10
CA ASN A 746 7.82 27.62 -3.11
C ASN A 746 8.52 27.91 -4.44
N LEU A 747 9.18 26.90 -5.02
CA LEU A 747 9.79 27.01 -6.35
C LEU A 747 8.72 27.25 -7.41
N GLY A 748 7.61 26.53 -7.38
CA GLY A 748 6.46 26.78 -8.27
C GLY A 748 5.87 28.17 -8.12
N ASP A 749 5.70 28.64 -6.88
CA ASP A 749 5.19 29.98 -6.57
C ASP A 749 6.15 31.10 -6.98
N PHE A 750 7.46 30.87 -6.90
CA PHE A 750 8.48 31.78 -7.38
C PHE A 750 8.52 31.81 -8.90
N SER A 751 8.65 30.64 -9.53
CA SER A 751 8.79 30.49 -10.99
C SER A 751 7.56 31.00 -11.74
N ARG A 752 6.34 30.84 -11.20
CA ARG A 752 5.13 31.38 -11.86
C ARG A 752 5.11 32.90 -11.96
N ARG A 753 5.88 33.63 -11.14
CA ARG A 753 5.97 35.11 -11.21
C ARG A 753 6.61 35.63 -12.49
N ILE A 754 7.33 34.77 -13.22
CA ILE A 754 7.85 35.06 -14.56
C ILE A 754 6.71 35.38 -15.54
N TYR A 755 5.52 34.79 -15.31
CA TYR A 755 4.33 35.00 -16.11
C TYR A 755 3.48 36.13 -15.54
N THR A 756 3.79 37.36 -15.93
CA THR A 756 3.18 38.59 -15.39
C THR A 756 1.80 38.91 -15.99
N GLY A 757 1.43 38.27 -17.09
CA GLY A 757 0.25 38.63 -17.89
C GLY A 757 0.46 39.89 -18.76
N ASN A 758 1.64 40.50 -18.71
CA ASN A 758 1.98 41.68 -19.50
C ASN A 758 2.62 41.27 -20.84
N GLY A 759 1.97 41.59 -21.95
CA GLY A 759 2.46 41.27 -23.30
C GLY A 759 3.83 41.87 -23.63
N GLN A 760 4.18 43.04 -23.07
CA GLN A 760 5.50 43.64 -23.28
C GLN A 760 6.60 42.83 -22.60
N THR A 761 6.34 42.30 -21.41
CA THR A 761 7.27 41.38 -20.72
C THR A 761 7.51 40.13 -21.57
N TYR A 762 6.45 39.58 -22.19
CA TYR A 762 6.57 38.41 -23.06
C TYR A 762 7.31 38.71 -24.37
N ALA A 763 7.06 39.87 -24.99
CA ALA A 763 7.81 40.30 -26.17
C ALA A 763 9.31 40.45 -25.86
N PHE A 764 9.65 41.02 -24.70
CA PHE A 764 11.04 41.14 -24.25
C PHE A 764 11.69 39.76 -23.97
N GLN A 765 10.98 38.85 -23.29
CA GLN A 765 11.45 37.48 -23.08
C GLN A 765 11.68 36.73 -24.40
N MET A 766 10.78 36.90 -25.38
CA MET A 766 10.93 36.32 -26.72
C MET A 766 12.14 36.90 -27.45
N LEU A 767 12.38 38.20 -27.36
CA LEU A 767 13.57 38.84 -27.93
C LEU A 767 14.86 38.25 -27.32
N ILE A 768 14.93 38.15 -25.99
CA ILE A 768 16.07 37.50 -25.30
C ILE A 768 16.24 36.07 -25.79
N PHE A 769 15.15 35.30 -25.89
CA PHE A 769 15.22 33.92 -26.36
C PHE A 769 15.77 33.83 -27.78
N VAL A 770 15.31 34.67 -28.71
CA VAL A 770 15.80 34.72 -30.10
C VAL A 770 17.27 35.10 -30.15
N VAL A 771 17.69 36.10 -29.37
CA VAL A 771 19.10 36.51 -29.28
C VAL A 771 19.96 35.37 -28.74
N MET A 772 19.55 34.72 -27.65
CA MET A 772 20.27 33.58 -27.08
C MET A 772 20.35 32.39 -28.05
N ALA A 773 19.24 32.05 -28.71
CA ALA A 773 19.21 30.99 -29.72
C ALA A 773 20.13 31.31 -30.91
N TYR A 774 20.16 32.58 -31.34
CA TYR A 774 21.06 33.05 -32.38
C TYR A 774 22.54 32.91 -31.96
N LEU A 775 22.89 33.36 -30.75
CA LEU A 775 24.26 33.27 -30.23
C LEU A 775 24.75 31.82 -30.10
N VAL A 776 23.89 30.92 -29.59
CA VAL A 776 24.17 29.47 -29.53
C VAL A 776 24.33 28.88 -30.94
N SER A 777 23.46 29.24 -31.88
CA SER A 777 23.56 28.74 -33.27
C SER A 777 24.84 29.19 -33.99
N ARG A 778 25.44 30.30 -33.54
CA ARG A 778 26.71 30.84 -34.04
C ARG A 778 27.93 30.34 -33.27
N GLY A 779 27.75 29.50 -32.24
CA GLY A 779 28.84 29.01 -31.39
C GLY A 779 29.53 30.11 -30.58
N MET A 780 28.86 31.24 -30.37
CA MET A 780 29.40 32.37 -29.59
C MET A 780 29.24 32.16 -28.08
N ILE A 781 28.39 31.21 -27.67
CA ILE A 781 28.15 30.77 -26.29
C ILE A 781 27.82 29.27 -26.31
#